data_AF-A0A2S4PTL1-F1
#
_entry.id   AF-A0A2S4PTL1-F1
#
_cell.length_a   1.000
_cell.length_b   1.000
_cell.length_c   1.000
_cell.angle_alpha   90.00
_cell.angle_beta   90.00
_cell.angle_gamma   90.00
#
_symmetry.space_group_name_H-M   'P 1'
#
loop_
_entity.id
_entity.type
_entity.pdbx_description
1 polymer ?
#
loop_
_entity_poly.entity_id
_entity_poly.type
_entity_poly.pdbx_seq_one_letter_code
_entity_poly.pdbx_strand_id
1 'polypeptide(L)'
;MAPHSEEANVSNRDHESITSNKNDLFVVNSPNVTYSDEEIRSKYTYRTTLVDQTREGMLVATPKETKYEFKVNRKIPRTGMMLVGLGGNNGTTVTAGIIANRRGLTWETREGPRSANYYGSLVMASTIKLGIDIKTSKDVNIPIQKILPMVHPNDLVIGGWDISSMNLAQAMDRASVLEPSLKSAVREEMAKMVPLPSIYYPDFIAANQEDRADNCLEGSKACNEHVEQIRKDIRDFKFKHSLDKIIVQWTANTERFAEIISGVNDTAQNLLKAIENGHQEVSPSTVFAVASILEGVPFINGSPQNTFVPGVIQLAEKHKAYIGGDDFKSGQTKMKSALVDFLINAGIKLTSIASYNHLGNNDGKNLSSQRQFRSKEISKSNVVDDMVEANNILYKENEHPDHTVVIKYMPAVGDNKRALDEYYAEIFLGGHQTISIFNVCEDSLLASPLIIDLVLIAELMTRIQWKAITNDGISTEEFQNFHSVLSILSYMLKAPMTPPGKPVVNALAKQRSALLNEKVQLSIKSFYKQEIQLEQQIPSRTLATKAGDGFTEVELVNSLDPLSRRWDPDREYQKLAICHINTGPKHVSFMGRIVNMKSYFGTSTEQPKASGWHQMIIKDDTGAIFVKLYFATTPFPLQLGLLLTLWTAFVSETLPGNMQEQQQQQLLVRTNTINVNMFPGRVASDHILIHHKTSSSLMMNLCRRPLEYQVTRELSKLVPLDSYLKNGHDVNGIKILVVVKNIGPSRKVKRKDGSGKENEVADVGLMDNTAECCITLWNDIISSAHTWRPNDTVLFITNPGYRSPQSTASHSRGGLQILQHTMIEVDPNVKNAHWLRQWAKRRARQEAMIWEPTEDDWRFETSLCGTIRKFFTLAELDNWTRSDWNKSFTGYVNVIIRSMNICRLHLRSKLMAGQCCGNLLYSNSCVSECATCGKSTSLLPNASIVGQLLDETGCIDGNSLLWSPKAWENLFGRPPEAIAAWSTGDCDLFEQRLCFLRVHLHVGWREAHVSLYK
;
A
#
# COMPACT_ATOMS: atom_id res chain seq x y z
N MET A 1 59.30 -1.04 -42.74
CA MET A 1 58.70 -1.26 -44.06
C MET A 1 57.50 -0.34 -44.17
N ALA A 2 57.65 0.76 -44.93
CA ALA A 2 56.53 1.48 -45.53
C ALA A 2 55.80 0.53 -46.53
N PRO A 3 54.56 0.78 -46.96
CA PRO A 3 54.21 1.93 -47.83
C PRO A 3 52.87 2.63 -47.46
N HIS A 4 52.81 3.98 -47.45
CA HIS A 4 52.46 4.90 -48.57
C HIS A 4 50.95 4.93 -48.89
N SER A 5 50.26 6.06 -49.09
CA SER A 5 50.69 7.42 -49.49
C SER A 5 49.55 8.46 -49.31
N GLU A 6 49.95 9.67 -48.87
CA GLU A 6 49.68 11.03 -49.45
C GLU A 6 48.25 11.54 -49.64
N GLU A 7 47.93 12.83 -49.57
CA GLU A 7 48.45 14.06 -48.93
C GLU A 7 47.41 15.15 -49.31
N ALA A 8 47.02 16.04 -48.39
CA ALA A 8 46.69 17.44 -48.70
C ALA A 8 46.41 18.22 -47.40
N ASN A 9 47.35 19.09 -47.04
CA ASN A 9 47.20 20.14 -46.03
C ASN A 9 46.13 21.17 -46.44
N VAL A 10 45.40 21.75 -45.48
CA VAL A 10 45.46 23.19 -45.13
C VAL A 10 44.48 23.55 -43.98
N SER A 11 45.07 24.22 -42.99
CA SER A 11 44.51 25.13 -41.96
C SER A 11 43.89 24.54 -40.68
N ASN A 12 44.72 24.55 -39.63
CA ASN A 12 44.38 24.52 -38.21
C ASN A 12 43.34 25.60 -37.84
N ARG A 13 42.35 25.20 -37.06
CA ARG A 13 41.84 26.00 -35.93
C ARG A 13 41.87 25.14 -34.68
N ASP A 14 42.47 25.68 -33.64
CA ASP A 14 42.84 25.03 -32.40
C ASP A 14 41.67 24.29 -31.74
N HIS A 15 41.76 22.96 -31.65
CA HIS A 15 41.02 22.20 -30.67
C HIS A 15 41.83 22.23 -29.37
N GLU A 16 41.50 23.15 -28.47
CA GLU A 16 41.95 23.09 -27.08
C GLU A 16 41.60 21.71 -26.51
N SER A 17 42.63 20.98 -26.10
CA SER A 17 42.50 19.68 -25.47
C SER A 17 41.73 19.82 -24.17
N ILE A 18 40.59 19.13 -24.05
CA ILE A 18 39.82 18.99 -22.81
C ILE A 18 40.70 18.30 -21.77
N THR A 19 41.30 19.07 -20.86
CA THR A 19 42.05 18.55 -19.71
C THR A 19 41.06 18.00 -18.68
N SER A 20 40.70 16.73 -18.81
CA SER A 20 39.89 16.04 -17.79
C SER A 20 40.71 15.90 -16.50
N ASN A 21 40.23 16.47 -15.39
CA ASN A 21 40.77 16.13 -14.08
C ASN A 21 40.47 14.64 -13.80
N LYS A 22 41.45 13.89 -13.26
CA LYS A 22 41.36 12.43 -13.01
C LYS A 22 40.20 11.98 -12.10
N ASN A 23 39.42 12.90 -11.53
CA ASN A 23 38.34 12.65 -10.57
C ASN A 23 36.91 12.94 -11.10
N ASP A 24 36.74 13.38 -12.34
CA ASP A 24 35.42 13.73 -12.87
C ASP A 24 34.64 12.47 -13.32
N LEU A 25 33.43 12.27 -12.77
CA LEU A 25 32.57 11.12 -13.07
C LEU A 25 32.07 11.13 -14.53
N PHE A 26 31.83 12.32 -15.10
CA PHE A 26 31.42 12.52 -16.49
C PHE A 26 31.82 13.92 -16.97
N VAL A 27 31.90 14.10 -18.30
CA VAL A 27 32.12 15.40 -18.96
C VAL A 27 31.11 15.54 -20.10
N VAL A 28 30.49 16.71 -20.24
CA VAL A 28 29.60 16.99 -21.37
C VAL A 28 30.43 17.50 -22.54
N ASN A 29 30.57 16.69 -23.58
CA ASN A 29 31.18 17.11 -24.84
C ASN A 29 30.14 17.83 -25.71
N SER A 30 30.05 19.16 -25.61
CA SER A 30 29.12 19.99 -26.38
C SER A 30 29.75 21.32 -26.75
N PRO A 31 29.55 21.84 -27.98
CA PRO A 31 30.02 23.18 -28.35
C PRO A 31 29.32 24.30 -27.55
N ASN A 32 28.25 23.98 -26.82
CA ASN A 32 27.51 24.92 -25.98
C ASN A 32 28.00 24.96 -24.53
N VAL A 33 29.01 24.17 -24.17
CA VAL A 33 29.55 24.13 -22.80
C VAL A 33 31.06 24.34 -22.84
N THR A 34 31.55 25.25 -22.01
CA THR A 34 32.99 25.42 -21.79
C THR A 34 33.30 25.30 -20.30
N TYR A 35 34.43 24.65 -20.01
CA TYR A 35 34.92 24.41 -18.65
C TYR A 35 36.24 25.16 -18.48
N SER A 36 36.35 25.96 -17.42
CA SER A 36 37.64 26.44 -16.87
C SER A 36 37.81 25.92 -15.44
N ASP A 37 38.95 26.15 -14.80
CA ASP A 37 39.15 25.77 -13.40
C ASP A 37 38.20 26.51 -12.45
N GLU A 38 37.79 27.73 -12.80
CA GLU A 38 36.95 28.61 -12.00
C GLU A 38 35.45 28.46 -12.30
N GLU A 39 35.07 28.23 -13.56
CA GLU A 39 33.66 28.31 -13.96
C GLU A 39 33.25 27.31 -15.06
N ILE A 40 31.95 27.03 -15.10
CA ILE A 40 31.29 26.34 -16.20
C ILE A 40 30.40 27.36 -16.89
N ARG A 41 30.58 27.54 -18.20
CA ARG A 41 29.68 28.34 -19.02
C ARG A 41 28.84 27.42 -19.89
N SER A 42 27.55 27.70 -19.97
CA SER A 42 26.65 26.94 -20.84
C SER A 42 25.67 27.83 -21.58
N LYS A 43 25.52 27.59 -22.88
CA LYS A 43 24.51 28.24 -23.73
C LYS A 43 23.27 27.35 -23.79
N TYR A 44 22.11 27.95 -23.53
CA TYR A 44 20.83 27.24 -23.48
C TYR A 44 19.74 28.03 -24.20
N THR A 45 19.08 27.41 -25.17
CA THR A 45 17.90 27.99 -25.81
C THR A 45 16.65 27.52 -25.05
N TYR A 46 16.09 28.43 -24.25
CA TYR A 46 14.80 28.19 -23.61
C TYR A 46 13.68 28.32 -24.64
N ARG A 47 12.84 27.28 -24.73
CA ARG A 47 11.69 27.23 -25.63
C ARG A 47 10.42 27.20 -24.81
N THR A 48 9.52 28.12 -25.11
CA THR A 48 8.19 28.19 -24.53
C THR A 48 7.16 28.47 -25.62
N THR A 49 5.87 28.37 -25.28
CA THR A 49 4.78 28.72 -26.18
C THR A 49 3.93 29.77 -25.49
N LEU A 50 3.71 30.90 -26.15
CA LEU A 50 2.70 31.88 -25.77
C LEU A 50 1.37 31.45 -26.38
N VAL A 51 0.29 31.58 -25.63
CA VAL A 51 -1.04 31.20 -26.12
C VAL A 51 -1.96 32.40 -25.95
N ASP A 52 -2.50 32.89 -27.07
CA ASP A 52 -3.53 33.93 -27.09
C ASP A 52 -4.87 33.30 -27.49
N GLN A 53 -5.98 33.83 -26.96
CA GLN A 53 -7.32 33.42 -27.35
C GLN A 53 -7.97 34.51 -28.19
N THR A 54 -8.45 34.16 -29.40
CA THR A 54 -9.17 35.11 -30.26
C THR A 54 -10.57 35.39 -29.71
N ARG A 55 -11.23 36.45 -30.21
CA ARG A 55 -12.63 36.78 -29.86
C ARG A 55 -13.63 35.66 -30.15
N GLU A 56 -13.27 34.73 -31.04
CA GLU A 56 -14.07 33.57 -31.43
C GLU A 56 -13.75 32.31 -30.60
N GLY A 57 -12.86 32.41 -29.60
CA GLY A 57 -12.50 31.30 -28.70
C GLY A 57 -11.38 30.39 -29.19
N MET A 58 -10.80 30.65 -30.38
CA MET A 58 -9.67 29.88 -30.92
C MET A 58 -8.37 30.19 -30.16
N LEU A 59 -7.62 29.14 -29.78
CA LEU A 59 -6.31 29.27 -29.16
C LEU A 59 -5.21 29.34 -30.24
N VAL A 60 -4.44 30.43 -30.23
CA VAL A 60 -3.27 30.63 -31.11
C VAL A 60 -2.00 30.41 -30.30
N ALA A 61 -1.31 29.32 -30.59
CA ALA A 61 -0.05 28.95 -29.93
C ALA A 61 1.16 29.47 -30.73
N THR A 62 1.91 30.41 -30.15
CA THR A 62 3.11 31.02 -30.76
C THR A 62 4.37 30.54 -30.03
N PRO A 63 5.20 29.69 -30.66
CA PRO A 63 6.49 29.30 -30.12
C PRO A 63 7.41 30.52 -29.93
N LYS A 64 8.04 30.63 -28.77
CA LYS A 64 9.00 31.67 -28.43
C LYS A 64 10.30 31.02 -27.96
N GLU A 65 11.41 31.47 -28.52
CA GLU A 65 12.75 31.10 -28.09
C GLU A 65 13.43 32.26 -27.35
N THR A 66 14.18 31.94 -26.30
CA THR A 66 15.04 32.90 -25.61
C THR A 66 16.37 32.23 -25.32
N LYS A 67 17.46 32.80 -25.81
CA LYS A 67 18.80 32.25 -25.61
C LYS A 67 19.37 32.78 -24.30
N TYR A 68 19.89 31.88 -23.49
CA TYR A 68 20.56 32.18 -22.25
C TYR A 68 22.01 31.72 -22.31
N GLU A 69 22.90 32.45 -21.65
CA GLU A 69 24.20 31.94 -21.25
C GLU A 69 24.22 31.89 -19.72
N PHE A 70 24.46 30.71 -19.17
CA PHE A 70 24.63 30.47 -17.75
C PHE A 70 26.10 30.43 -17.40
N LYS A 71 26.40 30.87 -16.18
CA LYS A 71 27.71 30.84 -15.55
C LYS A 71 27.57 30.21 -14.18
N VAL A 72 28.33 29.15 -13.92
CA VAL A 72 28.35 28.44 -12.64
C VAL A 72 29.76 28.49 -12.08
N ASN A 73 29.93 29.08 -10.89
CA ASN A 73 31.22 29.05 -10.19
C ASN A 73 31.50 27.62 -9.65
N ARG A 74 32.65 27.05 -9.99
CA ARG A 74 33.07 25.69 -9.60
C ARG A 74 33.60 25.60 -8.18
N LYS A 75 34.11 26.70 -7.60
CA LYS A 75 34.64 26.71 -6.24
C LYS A 75 33.51 26.46 -5.24
N ILE A 76 33.60 25.33 -4.55
CA ILE A 76 32.66 24.95 -3.49
C ILE A 76 33.02 25.75 -2.22
N PRO A 77 32.11 26.58 -1.69
CA PRO A 77 32.38 27.38 -0.50
C PRO A 77 32.33 26.54 0.78
N ARG A 78 33.04 26.99 1.81
CA ARG A 78 32.80 26.50 3.17
C ARG A 78 31.49 27.11 3.69
N THR A 79 30.50 26.26 3.93
CA THR A 79 29.12 26.69 4.15
C THR A 79 28.64 26.42 5.57
N GLY A 80 28.10 27.45 6.20
CA GLY A 80 27.37 27.36 7.46
C GLY A 80 25.88 27.14 7.24
N MET A 81 25.28 26.34 8.10
CA MET A 81 23.85 26.09 8.17
C MET A 81 23.35 26.52 9.54
N MET A 82 22.60 27.63 9.58
CA MET A 82 22.06 28.16 10.83
C MET A 82 20.56 27.89 10.93
N LEU A 83 20.15 27.12 11.93
CA LEU A 83 18.76 26.72 12.13
C LEU A 83 18.08 27.55 13.21
N VAL A 84 16.93 28.13 12.90
CA VAL A 84 16.01 28.63 13.93
C VAL A 84 15.18 27.46 14.41
N GLY A 85 15.21 27.15 15.70
CA GLY A 85 14.68 25.90 16.27
C GLY A 85 15.68 24.74 16.27
N LEU A 86 16.98 25.03 16.46
CA LEU A 86 18.06 24.04 16.44
C LEU A 86 17.86 22.89 17.44
N GLY A 87 17.28 23.17 18.62
CA GLY A 87 16.94 22.18 19.65
C GLY A 87 15.58 21.51 19.44
N GLY A 88 14.92 21.72 18.30
CA GLY A 88 13.72 20.99 17.89
C GLY A 88 14.02 19.56 17.41
N ASN A 89 12.96 18.79 17.15
CA ASN A 89 13.11 17.42 16.64
C ASN A 89 13.93 17.38 15.34
N ASN A 90 13.56 18.22 14.36
CA ASN A 90 14.29 18.34 13.10
C ASN A 90 15.74 18.81 13.28
N GLY A 91 15.97 19.87 14.06
CA GLY A 91 17.30 20.44 14.25
C GLY A 91 18.29 19.46 14.87
N THR A 92 17.86 18.73 15.90
CA THR A 92 18.68 17.66 16.52
C THR A 92 18.91 16.48 15.58
N THR A 93 17.89 16.08 14.81
CA THR A 93 17.96 14.93 13.88
C THR A 93 18.88 15.21 12.70
N VAL A 94 18.78 16.38 12.06
CA VAL A 94 19.69 16.81 10.99
C VAL A 94 21.13 16.84 11.50
N THR A 95 21.36 17.42 12.68
CA THR A 95 22.70 17.56 13.25
C THR A 95 23.33 16.20 13.54
N ALA A 96 22.61 15.32 14.23
CA ALA A 96 23.07 13.97 14.51
C ALA A 96 23.27 13.14 13.23
N GLY A 97 22.38 13.28 12.25
CA GLY A 97 22.48 12.60 10.96
C GLY A 97 23.74 13.01 10.18
N ILE A 98 24.07 14.30 10.16
CA ILE A 98 25.30 14.80 9.53
C ILE A 98 26.54 14.30 10.27
N ILE A 99 26.57 14.35 11.61
CA ILE A 99 27.69 13.83 12.42
C ILE A 99 27.89 12.33 12.15
N ALA A 100 26.82 11.55 12.13
CA ALA A 100 26.87 10.12 11.90
C ALA A 100 27.44 9.77 10.52
N ASN A 101 26.99 10.48 9.48
CA ASN A 101 27.50 10.31 8.11
C ASN A 101 28.95 10.77 7.97
N ARG A 102 29.32 11.91 8.57
CA ARG A 102 30.69 12.44 8.56
C ARG A 102 31.68 11.45 9.19
N ARG A 103 31.26 10.76 10.25
CA ARG A 103 32.08 9.78 10.97
C ARG A 103 31.95 8.35 10.43
N GLY A 104 31.11 8.11 9.43
CA GLY A 104 30.85 6.78 8.89
C GLY A 104 30.33 5.79 9.93
N LEU A 105 29.45 6.26 10.84
CA LEU A 105 28.98 5.45 11.96
C LEU A 105 28.07 4.31 11.50
N THR A 106 28.16 3.20 12.22
CA THR A 106 27.21 2.09 12.18
C THR A 106 26.68 1.88 13.60
N TRP A 107 25.41 1.54 13.73
CA TRP A 107 24.78 1.28 15.02
C TRP A 107 23.87 0.06 14.96
N GLU A 108 23.72 -0.63 16.09
CA GLU A 108 22.85 -1.80 16.20
C GLU A 108 21.38 -1.41 16.25
N THR A 109 20.53 -2.15 15.53
CA THR A 109 19.07 -2.16 15.68
C THR A 109 18.58 -3.59 15.90
N ARG A 110 17.27 -3.76 16.17
CA ARG A 110 16.68 -5.10 16.35
C ARG A 110 16.76 -5.97 15.10
N GLU A 111 16.89 -5.35 13.93
CA GLU A 111 17.00 -5.99 12.62
C GLU A 111 18.46 -6.16 12.16
N GLY A 112 19.43 -5.85 13.03
CA GLY A 112 20.86 -5.89 12.75
C GLY A 112 21.50 -4.51 12.59
N PRO A 113 22.81 -4.46 12.28
CA PRO A 113 23.54 -3.21 12.18
C PRO A 113 23.07 -2.35 11.00
N ARG A 114 23.00 -1.02 11.22
CA ARG A 114 22.66 -0.01 10.21
C ARG A 114 23.78 1.01 10.09
N SER A 115 24.17 1.32 8.86
CA SER A 115 25.16 2.36 8.56
C SER A 115 24.51 3.70 8.26
N ALA A 116 25.20 4.78 8.63
CA ALA A 116 24.79 6.15 8.34
C ALA A 116 24.60 6.35 6.83
N ASN A 117 23.53 7.06 6.46
CA ASN A 117 23.20 7.40 5.08
C ASN A 117 22.36 8.69 5.04
N TYR A 118 22.09 9.17 3.83
CA TYR A 118 21.22 10.33 3.56
C TYR A 118 19.94 9.92 2.82
N TYR A 119 19.35 8.76 3.13
CA TYR A 119 18.10 8.36 2.50
C TYR A 119 16.97 9.38 2.75
N GLY A 120 16.09 9.52 1.75
CA GLY A 120 15.06 10.56 1.72
C GLY A 120 15.51 11.90 1.12
N SER A 121 16.82 12.15 1.00
CA SER A 121 17.36 13.33 0.29
C SER A 121 17.27 13.10 -1.22
N LEU A 122 16.68 14.07 -1.91
CA LEU A 122 16.64 14.13 -3.36
C LEU A 122 18.05 14.22 -3.94
N VAL A 123 18.89 15.10 -3.40
CA VAL A 123 20.21 15.42 -3.94
C VAL A 123 21.21 14.29 -3.68
N MET A 124 21.18 13.71 -2.47
CA MET A 124 22.17 12.75 -2.00
C MET A 124 21.82 11.29 -2.30
N ALA A 125 20.53 10.95 -2.39
CA ALA A 125 20.07 9.57 -2.50
C ALA A 125 19.23 9.27 -3.76
N SER A 126 19.20 10.18 -4.75
CA SER A 126 18.54 9.90 -6.03
C SER A 126 19.42 10.19 -7.25
N THR A 127 19.01 9.66 -8.39
CA THR A 127 19.75 9.72 -9.65
C THR A 127 18.97 10.50 -10.71
N ILE A 128 19.70 10.95 -11.73
CA ILE A 128 19.14 11.45 -12.98
C ILE A 128 19.64 10.58 -14.13
N LYS A 129 18.80 10.38 -15.15
CA LYS A 129 19.24 9.78 -16.41
C LYS A 129 20.17 10.76 -17.12
N LEU A 130 21.40 10.33 -17.42
CA LEU A 130 22.34 11.09 -18.23
C LEU A 130 22.07 10.84 -19.73
N GLY A 131 21.84 9.58 -20.11
CA GLY A 131 21.60 9.19 -21.50
C GLY A 131 21.40 7.69 -21.65
N ILE A 132 21.74 7.16 -22.82
CA ILE A 132 21.77 5.71 -23.10
C ILE A 132 23.21 5.29 -23.39
N ASP A 133 23.57 4.08 -22.98
CA ASP A 133 24.85 3.47 -23.31
C ASP A 133 24.87 3.08 -24.80
N ILE A 134 25.94 3.44 -25.51
CA ILE A 134 26.03 3.25 -26.97
C ILE A 134 26.02 1.78 -27.39
N LYS A 135 26.51 0.87 -26.54
CA LYS A 135 26.66 -0.56 -26.87
C LYS A 135 25.42 -1.36 -26.53
N THR A 136 24.77 -1.03 -25.42
CA THR A 136 23.68 -1.82 -24.83
C THR A 136 22.32 -1.17 -24.97
N SER A 137 22.26 0.11 -25.35
CA SER A 137 21.05 0.95 -25.39
C SER A 137 20.31 1.04 -24.04
N LYS A 138 20.97 0.68 -22.93
CA LYS A 138 20.41 0.78 -21.58
C LYS A 138 20.58 2.19 -21.03
N ASP A 139 19.68 2.59 -20.16
CA ASP A 139 19.74 3.88 -19.48
C ASP A 139 20.98 3.99 -18.57
N VAL A 140 21.72 5.08 -18.73
CA VAL A 140 22.84 5.44 -17.85
C VAL A 140 22.35 6.51 -16.89
N ASN A 141 22.35 6.19 -15.59
CA ASN A 141 21.94 7.09 -14.52
C ASN A 141 23.13 7.50 -13.67
N ILE A 142 23.18 8.76 -13.24
CA ILE A 142 24.22 9.31 -12.36
C ILE A 142 23.59 9.92 -11.10
N PRO A 143 24.29 9.94 -9.95
CA PRO A 143 23.82 10.64 -8.75
C PRO A 143 23.62 12.14 -8.99
N ILE A 144 22.54 12.72 -8.47
CA ILE A 144 22.21 14.15 -8.68
C ILE A 144 23.31 15.07 -8.14
N GLN A 145 23.85 14.78 -6.95
CA GLN A 145 24.97 15.53 -6.37
C GLN A 145 26.26 15.55 -7.23
N LYS A 146 26.34 14.75 -8.29
CA LYS A 146 27.49 14.74 -9.21
C LYS A 146 27.27 15.57 -10.47
N ILE A 147 26.07 16.10 -10.73
CA ILE A 147 25.75 16.87 -11.95
C ILE A 147 26.54 18.18 -12.01
N LEU A 148 26.65 18.90 -10.89
CA LEU A 148 27.42 20.12 -10.72
C LEU A 148 28.23 20.05 -9.43
N PRO A 149 29.32 20.82 -9.29
CA PRO A 149 30.01 20.96 -8.01
C PRO A 149 29.06 21.53 -6.95
N MET A 150 28.78 20.74 -5.90
CA MET A 150 27.87 21.09 -4.80
C MET A 150 28.55 20.85 -3.46
N VAL A 151 28.14 21.63 -2.45
CA VAL A 151 28.51 21.35 -1.05
C VAL A 151 28.01 19.95 -0.68
N HIS A 152 28.85 19.18 0.02
CA HIS A 152 28.43 17.91 0.60
C HIS A 152 27.91 18.14 2.04
N PRO A 153 26.82 17.47 2.49
CA PRO A 153 26.27 17.69 3.83
C PRO A 153 27.28 17.44 4.97
N ASN A 154 28.22 16.51 4.78
CA ASN A 154 29.30 16.26 5.74
C ASN A 154 30.17 17.51 5.99
N ASP A 155 30.23 18.47 5.07
CA ASP A 155 31.08 19.66 5.17
C ASP A 155 30.34 20.86 5.79
N LEU A 156 29.04 20.72 6.07
CA LEU A 156 28.24 21.77 6.68
C LEU A 156 28.65 22.01 8.14
N VAL A 157 28.88 23.27 8.48
CA VAL A 157 29.05 23.72 9.87
C VAL A 157 27.69 24.15 10.40
N ILE A 158 27.22 23.49 11.46
CA ILE A 158 25.86 23.64 11.96
C ILE A 158 25.85 24.54 13.20
N GLY A 159 24.90 25.47 13.25
CA GLY A 159 24.64 26.34 14.40
C GLY A 159 23.21 26.84 14.38
N GLY A 160 22.89 27.80 15.24
CA GLY A 160 21.57 28.44 15.23
C GLY A 160 21.01 28.72 16.63
N TRP A 161 19.70 28.90 16.68
CA TRP A 161 18.98 29.45 17.81
C TRP A 161 17.86 28.52 18.26
N ASP A 162 17.51 28.56 19.54
CA ASP A 162 16.28 27.93 20.06
C ASP A 162 15.84 28.71 21.31
N ILE A 163 14.53 28.82 21.52
CA ILE A 163 13.96 29.41 22.73
C ILE A 163 14.20 28.53 23.97
N SER A 164 14.65 27.28 23.79
CA SER A 164 15.07 26.36 24.84
C SER A 164 16.60 26.27 24.95
N SER A 165 17.13 26.35 26.17
CA SER A 165 18.56 26.34 26.51
C SER A 165 19.21 24.95 26.43
N MET A 166 18.42 23.89 26.32
CA MET A 166 18.90 22.51 26.23
C MET A 166 19.98 22.33 25.15
N ASN A 167 21.10 21.72 25.53
CA ASN A 167 22.10 21.28 24.55
C ASN A 167 21.51 20.20 23.62
N LEU A 168 22.15 19.97 22.47
CA LEU A 168 21.57 19.08 21.47
C LEU A 168 21.50 17.62 21.89
N ALA A 169 22.32 17.16 22.85
CA ALA A 169 22.19 15.80 23.38
C ALA A 169 20.89 15.65 24.22
N GLN A 170 20.59 16.62 25.08
CA GLN A 170 19.35 16.66 25.86
C GLN A 170 18.13 16.85 24.96
N ALA A 171 18.23 17.76 23.99
CA ALA A 171 17.17 18.01 23.02
C ALA A 171 16.90 16.78 22.13
N MET A 172 17.94 16.03 21.75
CA MET A 172 17.83 14.76 21.01
C MET A 172 17.11 13.68 21.84
N ASP A 173 17.37 13.61 23.15
CA ASP A 173 16.62 12.71 24.05
C ASP A 173 15.14 13.13 24.13
N ARG A 174 14.86 14.43 24.30
CA ARG A 174 13.49 14.97 24.26
C ARG A 174 12.77 14.67 22.95
N ALA A 175 13.47 14.75 21.82
CA ALA A 175 12.90 14.50 20.49
C ALA A 175 12.48 13.04 20.30
N SER A 176 13.20 12.09 20.92
CA SER A 176 12.89 10.65 20.87
C SER A 176 12.73 10.09 19.44
N VAL A 177 13.61 10.53 18.53
CA VAL A 177 13.62 10.11 17.11
C VAL A 177 14.63 8.98 16.87
N LEU A 178 15.87 9.17 17.33
CA LEU A 178 16.99 8.29 16.96
C LEU A 178 17.12 7.08 17.89
N GLU A 179 17.61 5.98 17.31
CA GLU A 179 17.95 4.74 18.02
C GLU A 179 18.92 4.99 19.19
N PRO A 180 18.76 4.30 20.35
CA PRO A 180 19.59 4.55 21.53
C PRO A 180 21.10 4.39 21.30
N SER A 181 21.49 3.41 20.48
CA SER A 181 22.89 3.12 20.12
C SER A 181 23.49 4.28 19.31
N LEU A 182 22.76 4.79 18.31
CA LEU A 182 23.15 5.97 17.54
C LEU A 182 23.24 7.21 18.43
N LYS A 183 22.23 7.46 19.28
CA LYS A 183 22.24 8.58 20.23
C LYS A 183 23.48 8.56 21.10
N SER A 184 23.86 7.39 21.61
CA SER A 184 25.05 7.20 22.44
C SER A 184 26.33 7.53 21.66
N ALA A 185 26.43 7.11 20.40
CA ALA A 185 27.61 7.31 19.56
C ALA A 185 27.87 8.79 19.19
N VAL A 186 26.82 9.62 19.08
CA VAL A 186 26.93 11.06 18.79
C VAL A 186 26.81 11.96 20.02
N ARG A 187 26.54 11.39 21.20
CA ARG A 187 26.16 12.13 22.42
C ARG A 187 27.18 13.17 22.84
N GLU A 188 28.46 12.81 22.84
CA GLU A 188 29.53 13.69 23.32
C GLU A 188 29.66 14.97 22.46
N GLU A 189 29.56 14.83 21.15
CA GLU A 189 29.63 15.95 20.21
C GLU A 189 28.37 16.82 20.28
N MET A 190 27.19 16.18 20.32
CA MET A 190 25.89 16.85 20.47
C MET A 190 25.78 17.62 21.79
N ALA A 191 26.38 17.14 22.88
CA ALA A 191 26.35 17.80 24.19
C ALA A 191 27.15 19.11 24.21
N LYS A 192 28.14 19.26 23.32
CA LYS A 192 28.96 20.49 23.18
C LYS A 192 28.24 21.58 22.37
N MET A 193 27.10 21.26 21.76
CA MET A 193 26.33 22.18 20.93
C MET A 193 25.14 22.71 21.74
N VAL A 194 25.17 24.02 22.04
CA VAL A 194 24.10 24.73 22.76
C VAL A 194 23.51 25.79 21.81
N PRO A 195 22.18 25.82 21.61
CA PRO A 195 21.56 26.85 20.78
C PRO A 195 21.78 28.26 21.35
N LEU A 196 21.95 29.24 20.45
CA LEU A 196 21.95 30.66 20.83
C LEU A 196 20.56 31.09 21.31
N PRO A 197 20.47 32.11 22.20
CA PRO A 197 19.18 32.68 22.61
C PRO A 197 18.38 33.20 21.42
N SER A 198 17.09 32.85 21.36
CA SER A 198 16.22 33.20 20.22
C SER A 198 15.22 34.32 20.58
N ILE A 199 14.64 34.93 19.56
CA ILE A 199 13.48 35.81 19.71
C ILE A 199 12.25 35.00 20.12
N TYR A 200 11.50 35.46 21.12
CA TYR A 200 10.24 34.86 21.56
C TYR A 200 9.14 35.92 21.72
N TYR A 201 8.17 35.92 20.82
CA TYR A 201 6.93 36.72 20.94
C TYR A 201 5.76 35.77 21.24
N PRO A 202 5.25 35.74 22.48
CA PRO A 202 4.30 34.70 22.92
C PRO A 202 3.05 34.55 22.05
N ASP A 203 2.52 35.64 21.50
CA ASP A 203 1.29 35.64 20.69
C ASP A 203 1.42 34.87 19.36
N PHE A 204 2.63 34.69 18.83
CA PHE A 204 2.82 34.07 17.52
C PHE A 204 2.78 32.54 17.56
N ILE A 205 3.11 31.91 18.69
CA ILE A 205 3.11 30.44 18.84
C ILE A 205 2.07 30.01 19.89
N ALA A 206 1.88 28.71 20.07
CA ALA A 206 0.91 28.23 21.06
C ALA A 206 1.36 28.59 22.49
N ALA A 207 0.43 29.03 23.34
CA ALA A 207 0.73 29.37 24.74
C ALA A 207 1.36 28.20 25.52
N ASN A 208 1.09 26.96 25.11
CA ASN A 208 1.68 25.74 25.68
C ASN A 208 3.20 25.55 25.41
N GLN A 209 3.84 26.55 24.81
CA GLN A 209 5.29 26.64 24.61
C GLN A 209 5.97 27.56 25.63
N GLU A 210 5.23 28.26 26.49
CA GLU A 210 5.77 29.19 27.50
C GLU A 210 6.80 28.52 28.41
N ASP A 211 6.48 27.35 28.98
CA ASP A 211 7.39 26.58 29.85
C ASP A 211 8.69 26.13 29.16
N ARG A 212 8.74 26.16 27.82
CA ARG A 212 9.92 25.79 27.03
C ARG A 212 10.86 26.98 26.80
N ALA A 213 10.37 28.20 26.94
CA ALA A 213 11.06 29.43 26.57
C ALA A 213 11.96 29.94 27.71
N ASP A 214 13.14 29.34 27.89
CA ASP A 214 14.15 29.71 28.90
C ASP A 214 15.44 30.31 28.31
N ASN A 215 15.52 30.45 26.98
CA ASN A 215 16.67 30.94 26.24
C ASN A 215 16.26 32.01 25.22
N CYS A 216 15.79 33.14 25.72
CA CYS A 216 15.20 34.20 24.92
C CYS A 216 15.98 35.51 25.01
N LEU A 217 15.97 36.28 23.91
CA LEU A 217 16.39 37.68 23.93
C LEU A 217 15.38 38.52 24.73
N GLU A 218 15.85 39.60 25.37
CA GLU A 218 14.99 40.48 26.17
C GLU A 218 13.98 41.24 25.29
N GLY A 219 12.70 41.14 25.63
CA GLY A 219 11.61 41.84 24.95
C GLY A 219 10.58 40.89 24.36
N SER A 220 9.35 41.38 24.16
CA SER A 220 8.21 40.56 23.71
C SER A 220 7.57 41.05 22.41
N LYS A 221 8.21 41.99 21.72
CA LYS A 221 7.76 42.60 20.46
C LYS A 221 8.94 42.82 19.52
N ALA A 222 8.64 43.02 18.23
CA ALA A 222 9.64 43.42 17.25
C ALA A 222 10.40 44.69 17.69
N CYS A 223 11.69 44.74 17.42
CA CYS A 223 12.50 45.93 17.63
C CYS A 223 13.79 45.82 16.80
N ASN A 224 14.50 46.93 16.64
CA ASN A 224 15.76 46.96 15.89
C ASN A 224 16.88 46.21 16.63
N GLU A 225 16.84 46.15 17.95
CA GLU A 225 17.80 45.42 18.77
C GLU A 225 17.75 43.92 18.46
N HIS A 226 16.54 43.35 18.29
CA HIS A 226 16.38 41.96 17.87
C HIS A 226 16.95 41.73 16.46
N VAL A 227 16.70 42.62 15.50
CA VAL A 227 17.29 42.52 14.15
C VAL A 227 18.81 42.52 14.24
N GLU A 228 19.40 43.52 14.91
CA GLU A 228 20.85 43.68 15.00
C GLU A 228 21.52 42.53 15.76
N GLN A 229 20.87 41.98 16.78
CA GLN A 229 21.39 40.81 17.49
C GLN A 229 21.48 39.60 16.56
N ILE A 230 20.43 39.28 15.79
CA ILE A 230 20.47 38.17 14.82
C ILE A 230 21.51 38.42 13.73
N ARG A 231 21.63 39.66 13.23
CA ARG A 231 22.69 40.03 12.27
C ARG A 231 24.08 39.85 12.85
N LYS A 232 24.29 40.22 14.12
CA LYS A 232 25.55 40.01 14.84
C LYS A 232 25.85 38.52 14.97
N ASP A 233 24.88 37.71 15.37
CA ASP A 233 25.05 36.26 15.52
C ASP A 233 25.46 35.59 14.19
N ILE A 234 24.84 36.00 13.06
CA ILE A 234 25.21 35.53 11.72
C ILE A 234 26.67 35.88 11.40
N ARG A 235 27.09 37.14 11.64
CA ARG A 235 28.46 37.61 11.39
C ARG A 235 29.48 36.89 12.28
N ASP A 236 29.17 36.74 13.57
CA ASP A 236 30.02 36.07 14.54
C ASP A 236 30.19 34.58 14.19
N PHE A 237 29.10 33.90 13.80
CA PHE A 237 29.17 32.51 13.36
C PHE A 237 30.01 32.36 12.09
N LYS A 238 29.84 33.28 11.12
CA LYS A 238 30.65 33.33 9.89
C LYS A 238 32.13 33.46 10.21
N PHE A 239 32.48 34.42 11.06
CA PHE A 239 33.85 34.72 11.44
C PHE A 239 34.49 33.58 12.23
N LYS A 240 33.83 33.12 13.30
CA LYS A 240 34.30 32.06 14.21
C LYS A 240 34.65 30.77 13.48
N HIS A 241 33.89 30.42 12.45
CA HIS A 241 34.08 29.19 11.68
C HIS A 241 34.74 29.42 10.32
N SER A 242 35.22 30.63 10.02
CA SER A 242 35.86 30.99 8.74
C SER A 242 35.04 30.53 7.53
N LEU A 243 33.76 30.87 7.52
CA LEU A 243 32.80 30.45 6.50
C LEU A 243 32.72 31.45 5.35
N ASP A 244 32.62 30.95 4.12
CA ASP A 244 32.41 31.79 2.94
C ASP A 244 30.93 32.19 2.80
N LYS A 245 30.03 31.22 3.06
CA LYS A 245 28.58 31.33 2.91
C LYS A 245 27.87 30.83 4.17
N ILE A 246 26.69 31.40 4.42
CA ILE A 246 25.75 30.92 5.43
C ILE A 246 24.40 30.79 4.73
N ILE A 247 23.61 29.80 5.12
CA ILE A 247 22.18 29.68 4.83
C ILE A 247 21.44 29.65 6.17
N VAL A 248 20.43 30.50 6.35
CA VAL A 248 19.55 30.50 7.51
C VAL A 248 18.26 29.78 7.15
N GLN A 249 17.79 28.89 8.03
CA GLN A 249 16.57 28.14 7.78
C GLN A 249 15.71 28.03 9.03
N TRP A 250 14.44 28.40 8.88
CA TRP A 250 13.43 28.27 9.92
C TRP A 250 12.92 26.83 10.00
N THR A 251 13.13 26.19 11.15
CA THR A 251 12.55 24.88 11.51
C THR A 251 12.00 24.88 12.94
N ALA A 252 11.67 26.08 13.46
CA ALA A 252 11.07 26.25 14.78
C ALA A 252 9.56 25.97 14.74
N ASN A 253 8.88 26.28 15.83
CA ASN A 253 7.44 26.15 15.94
C ASN A 253 6.71 26.86 14.78
N THR A 254 5.60 26.26 14.34
CA THR A 254 4.68 26.93 13.42
C THR A 254 4.08 28.15 14.12
N GLU A 255 4.26 29.32 13.53
CA GLU A 255 3.60 30.55 13.98
C GLU A 255 2.20 30.65 13.37
N ARG A 256 1.34 31.49 13.97
CA ARG A 256 0.13 31.97 13.31
C ARG A 256 0.48 32.82 12.10
N PHE A 257 -0.50 33.08 11.23
CA PHE A 257 -0.33 34.12 10.20
C PHE A 257 -0.30 35.51 10.81
N ALA A 258 0.57 36.35 10.28
CA ALA A 258 0.51 37.80 10.46
C ALA A 258 -0.52 38.40 9.49
N GLU A 259 -1.28 39.39 9.92
CA GLU A 259 -2.17 40.14 9.04
C GLU A 259 -1.37 41.01 8.06
N ILE A 260 -1.78 41.05 6.79
CA ILE A 260 -1.17 41.93 5.79
C ILE A 260 -1.90 43.28 5.87
N ILE A 261 -1.21 44.31 6.38
CA ILE A 261 -1.79 45.61 6.68
C ILE A 261 -1.03 46.68 5.88
N SER A 262 -1.78 47.48 5.11
CA SER A 262 -1.20 48.59 4.37
C SER A 262 -0.62 49.65 5.31
N GLY A 263 0.58 50.15 5.00
CA GLY A 263 1.33 51.07 5.88
C GLY A 263 2.14 50.37 6.97
N VAL A 264 2.05 49.04 7.11
CA VAL A 264 2.76 48.26 8.14
C VAL A 264 3.74 47.26 7.52
N ASN A 265 3.26 46.27 6.75
CA ASN A 265 4.10 45.18 6.22
C ASN A 265 3.89 44.94 4.72
N ASP A 266 3.28 45.90 4.04
CA ASP A 266 3.02 45.93 2.59
C ASP A 266 4.24 46.37 1.76
N THR A 267 5.16 47.15 2.33
CA THR A 267 6.38 47.60 1.67
C THR A 267 7.61 47.41 2.56
N ALA A 268 8.79 47.34 1.97
CA ALA A 268 10.06 47.19 2.67
C ALA A 268 10.28 48.33 3.67
N GLN A 269 9.96 49.58 3.27
CA GLN A 269 10.10 50.76 4.12
C GLN A 269 9.15 50.71 5.32
N ASN A 270 7.88 50.35 5.08
CA ASN A 270 6.88 50.24 6.13
C ASN A 270 7.24 49.12 7.11
N LEU A 271 7.70 47.97 6.60
CA LEU A 271 8.09 46.83 7.43
C LEU A 271 9.25 47.18 8.38
N LEU A 272 10.29 47.85 7.88
CA LEU A 272 11.42 48.29 8.72
C LEU A 272 10.95 49.27 9.82
N LYS A 273 10.05 50.19 9.47
CA LYS A 273 9.45 51.12 10.44
C LYS A 273 8.52 50.41 11.43
N ALA A 274 7.82 49.36 11.01
CA ALA A 274 6.98 48.54 11.88
C ALA A 274 7.81 47.74 12.88
N ILE A 275 9.00 47.26 12.48
CA ILE A 275 9.98 46.65 13.39
C ILE A 275 10.45 47.69 14.42
N GLU A 276 10.88 48.87 13.98
CA GLU A 276 11.34 49.95 14.85
C GLU A 276 10.28 50.33 15.91
N ASN A 277 9.00 50.37 15.52
CA ASN A 277 7.89 50.73 16.41
C ASN A 277 7.35 49.55 17.24
N GLY A 278 7.87 48.33 17.07
CA GLY A 278 7.37 47.12 17.73
C GLY A 278 5.93 46.78 17.45
N HIS A 279 5.54 46.86 16.19
CA HIS A 279 4.20 46.50 15.73
C HIS A 279 3.88 45.02 15.99
N GLN A 280 2.65 44.74 16.43
CA GLN A 280 2.24 43.39 16.86
C GLN A 280 2.17 42.36 15.73
N GLU A 281 1.93 42.80 14.49
CA GLU A 281 1.89 41.94 13.29
C GLU A 281 3.26 41.73 12.63
N VAL A 282 4.35 41.92 13.38
CA VAL A 282 5.71 41.54 12.95
C VAL A 282 6.17 40.32 13.76
N SER A 283 6.21 39.17 13.10
CA SER A 283 6.57 37.89 13.73
C SER A 283 8.08 37.75 13.99
N PRO A 284 8.50 36.87 14.91
CA PRO A 284 9.90 36.46 15.02
C PRO A 284 10.48 35.98 13.68
N SER A 285 9.77 35.13 12.93
CA SER A 285 10.25 34.67 11.62
C SER A 285 10.51 35.82 10.63
N THR A 286 9.68 36.87 10.67
CA THR A 286 9.86 38.08 9.87
C THR A 286 11.14 38.82 10.25
N VAL A 287 11.44 38.93 11.55
CA VAL A 287 12.68 39.55 12.04
C VAL A 287 13.91 38.76 11.58
N PHE A 288 13.88 37.42 11.65
CA PHE A 288 14.95 36.57 11.14
C PHE A 288 15.14 36.70 9.62
N ALA A 289 14.03 36.77 8.85
CA ALA A 289 14.08 36.97 7.41
C ALA A 289 14.72 38.34 7.06
N VAL A 290 14.30 39.42 7.73
CA VAL A 290 14.86 40.76 7.56
C VAL A 290 16.35 40.78 7.91
N ALA A 291 16.74 40.23 9.06
CA ALA A 291 18.14 40.15 9.47
C ALA A 291 19.00 39.40 8.44
N SER A 292 18.51 38.27 7.93
CA SER A 292 19.23 37.47 6.91
C SER A 292 19.37 38.21 5.59
N ILE A 293 18.31 38.90 5.13
CA ILE A 293 18.32 39.71 3.91
C ILE A 293 19.33 40.86 4.03
N LEU A 294 19.38 41.55 5.18
CA LEU A 294 20.31 42.64 5.43
C LEU A 294 21.78 42.17 5.48
N GLU A 295 22.03 40.92 5.84
CA GLU A 295 23.36 40.28 5.77
C GLU A 295 23.65 39.62 4.41
N GLY A 296 22.73 39.68 3.44
CA GLY A 296 22.88 39.04 2.13
C GLY A 296 22.93 37.52 2.21
N VAL A 297 22.33 36.93 3.25
CA VAL A 297 22.29 35.49 3.53
C VAL A 297 20.93 34.93 3.09
N PRO A 298 20.91 33.83 2.31
CA PRO A 298 19.66 33.16 1.97
C PRO A 298 18.86 32.73 3.20
N PHE A 299 17.57 33.03 3.21
CA PHE A 299 16.64 32.63 4.27
C PHE A 299 15.56 31.69 3.75
N ILE A 300 15.42 30.52 4.39
CA ILE A 300 14.45 29.50 3.99
C ILE A 300 13.42 29.30 5.10
N ASN A 301 12.14 29.49 4.79
CA ASN A 301 11.05 29.20 5.70
C ASN A 301 10.55 27.75 5.54
N GLY A 302 10.85 26.92 6.54
CA GLY A 302 10.43 25.52 6.60
C GLY A 302 9.07 25.28 7.24
N SER A 303 8.37 26.34 7.66
CA SER A 303 7.08 26.29 8.37
C SER A 303 6.00 27.04 7.59
N PRO A 304 4.70 26.88 7.90
CA PRO A 304 3.63 27.32 7.03
C PRO A 304 3.23 28.79 7.21
N GLN A 305 3.71 29.50 8.24
CA GLN A 305 3.34 30.90 8.44
C GLN A 305 3.81 31.78 7.29
N ASN A 306 3.08 32.87 7.04
CA ASN A 306 3.32 33.82 5.96
C ASN A 306 4.47 34.81 6.28
N THR A 307 5.64 34.29 6.63
CA THR A 307 6.86 35.08 6.93
C THR A 307 7.18 36.08 5.82
N PHE A 308 6.96 35.68 4.57
CA PHE A 308 7.25 36.48 3.38
C PHE A 308 6.09 37.42 3.02
N VAL A 309 5.71 38.29 3.96
CA VAL A 309 4.81 39.42 3.69
C VAL A 309 5.37 40.29 2.55
N PRO A 310 4.54 41.07 1.83
CA PRO A 310 4.99 41.84 0.66
C PRO A 310 6.21 42.73 0.93
N GLY A 311 6.31 43.32 2.12
CA GLY A 311 7.48 44.09 2.53
C GLY A 311 8.79 43.30 2.61
N VAL A 312 8.74 42.02 3.01
CA VAL A 312 9.92 41.13 3.02
C VAL A 312 10.35 40.79 1.60
N ILE A 313 9.40 40.48 0.71
CA ILE A 313 9.69 40.18 -0.70
C ILE A 313 10.37 41.39 -1.36
N GLN A 314 9.79 42.59 -1.18
CA GLN A 314 10.36 43.82 -1.73
C GLN A 314 11.76 44.11 -1.13
N LEU A 315 11.98 43.83 0.16
CA LEU A 315 13.29 44.00 0.79
C LEU A 315 14.31 43.01 0.20
N ALA A 316 13.94 41.75 0.00
CA ALA A 316 14.79 40.73 -0.60
C ALA A 316 15.17 41.09 -2.05
N GLU A 317 14.24 41.64 -2.83
CA GLU A 317 14.50 42.14 -4.19
C GLU A 317 15.48 43.32 -4.18
N LYS A 318 15.26 44.31 -3.29
CA LYS A 318 16.14 45.47 -3.13
C LYS A 318 17.58 45.08 -2.78
N HIS A 319 17.74 44.09 -1.91
CA HIS A 319 19.05 43.60 -1.46
C HIS A 319 19.63 42.47 -2.31
N LYS A 320 18.91 42.01 -3.35
CA LYS A 320 19.28 40.85 -4.18
C LYS A 320 19.59 39.60 -3.34
N ALA A 321 18.89 39.44 -2.22
CA ALA A 321 19.04 38.32 -1.30
C ALA A 321 18.01 37.24 -1.61
N TYR A 322 18.36 35.97 -1.36
CA TYR A 322 17.47 34.86 -1.64
C TYR A 322 16.54 34.53 -0.48
N ILE A 323 15.28 34.27 -0.82
CA ILE A 323 14.27 33.73 0.07
C ILE A 323 13.58 32.53 -0.57
N GLY A 324 13.15 31.58 0.26
CA GLY A 324 12.42 30.40 -0.20
C GLY A 324 11.55 29.79 0.89
N GLY A 325 10.43 29.20 0.51
CA GLY A 325 9.42 28.64 1.42
C GLY A 325 8.12 28.40 0.65
N ASP A 326 7.04 27.88 1.25
CA ASP A 326 6.84 27.64 2.68
C ASP A 326 6.46 26.18 2.99
N ASP A 327 6.75 25.77 4.23
CA ASP A 327 6.44 24.47 4.87
C ASP A 327 7.05 23.20 4.23
N PHE A 328 7.77 22.37 4.99
CA PHE A 328 8.41 21.15 4.48
C PHE A 328 7.44 20.13 3.89
N LYS A 329 7.63 19.70 2.65
CA LYS A 329 6.82 18.65 2.01
C LYS A 329 7.39 17.26 2.28
N SER A 330 7.26 16.77 3.53
CA SER A 330 7.84 15.50 4.02
C SER A 330 7.08 14.24 3.58
N GLY A 331 5.92 13.97 4.16
CA GLY A 331 5.17 12.71 4.02
C GLY A 331 3.85 12.84 3.26
N GLN A 332 2.74 13.04 3.99
CA GLN A 332 1.37 13.05 3.43
C GLN A 332 1.22 13.98 2.21
N THR A 333 1.61 15.25 2.34
CA THR A 333 1.44 16.23 1.26
C THR A 333 2.30 15.89 0.03
N LYS A 334 3.49 15.29 0.24
CA LYS A 334 4.35 14.85 -0.86
C LYS A 334 3.65 13.76 -1.67
N MET A 335 3.09 12.76 -0.99
CA MET A 335 2.29 11.69 -1.62
C MET A 335 1.06 12.25 -2.32
N LYS A 336 0.31 13.15 -1.67
CA LYS A 336 -0.87 13.83 -2.25
C LYS A 336 -0.52 14.53 -3.56
N SER A 337 0.54 15.35 -3.58
CA SER A 337 0.97 16.10 -4.77
C SER A 337 1.46 15.23 -5.94
N ALA A 338 1.80 13.96 -5.68
CA ALA A 338 2.15 12.99 -6.72
C ALA A 338 0.91 12.20 -7.19
N LEU A 339 0.06 11.79 -6.25
CA LEU A 339 -1.12 10.98 -6.53
C LEU A 339 -2.21 11.78 -7.26
N VAL A 340 -2.49 13.00 -6.83
CA VAL A 340 -3.50 13.87 -7.45
C VAL A 340 -3.10 14.21 -8.89
N ASP A 341 -1.84 14.56 -9.14
CA ASP A 341 -1.32 14.80 -10.49
C ASP A 341 -1.49 13.55 -11.37
N PHE A 342 -1.16 12.36 -10.84
CA PHE A 342 -1.35 11.10 -11.56
C PHE A 342 -2.82 10.85 -11.91
N LEU A 343 -3.75 10.96 -10.95
CA LEU A 343 -5.17 10.66 -11.16
C LEU A 343 -5.80 11.61 -12.18
N ILE A 344 -5.56 12.92 -12.05
CA ILE A 344 -6.13 13.91 -12.97
C ILE A 344 -5.56 13.74 -14.38
N ASN A 345 -4.25 13.49 -14.53
CA ASN A 345 -3.66 13.22 -15.84
C ASN A 345 -4.12 11.88 -16.44
N ALA A 346 -4.60 10.93 -15.63
CA ALA A 346 -5.21 9.68 -16.07
C ALA A 346 -6.70 9.83 -16.45
N GLY A 347 -7.27 11.04 -16.37
CA GLY A 347 -8.68 11.29 -16.68
C GLY A 347 -9.65 10.87 -15.57
N ILE A 348 -9.17 10.74 -14.33
CA ILE A 348 -9.97 10.38 -13.16
C ILE A 348 -10.32 11.64 -12.37
N LYS A 349 -11.61 11.91 -12.18
CA LYS A 349 -12.10 13.12 -11.49
C LYS A 349 -12.16 12.89 -9.99
N LEU A 350 -11.32 13.58 -9.23
CA LEU A 350 -11.43 13.57 -7.77
C LEU A 350 -12.62 14.44 -7.36
N THR A 351 -13.49 13.91 -6.52
CA THR A 351 -14.63 14.66 -5.97
C THR A 351 -14.51 14.86 -4.46
N SER A 352 -13.72 14.04 -3.76
CA SER A 352 -13.39 14.26 -2.35
C SER A 352 -11.99 13.80 -1.97
N ILE A 353 -11.35 14.57 -1.09
CA ILE A 353 -10.04 14.34 -0.48
C ILE A 353 -10.16 14.59 1.02
N ALA A 354 -10.09 13.54 1.84
CA ALA A 354 -10.10 13.66 3.29
C ALA A 354 -8.70 13.32 3.85
N SER A 355 -8.03 14.27 4.47
CA SER A 355 -6.64 14.13 4.98
C SER A 355 -6.56 14.29 6.50
N TYR A 356 -6.57 13.20 7.24
CA TYR A 356 -6.43 13.17 8.69
C TYR A 356 -4.98 12.91 9.11
N ASN A 357 -4.58 13.54 10.22
CA ASN A 357 -3.24 13.40 10.78
C ASN A 357 -3.28 13.39 12.31
N HIS A 358 -2.44 12.57 12.94
CA HIS A 358 -2.13 12.75 14.35
C HIS A 358 -0.67 12.43 14.66
N LEU A 359 -0.10 13.18 15.62
CA LEU A 359 1.30 13.12 16.04
C LEU A 359 1.44 13.59 17.49
N GLY A 360 2.48 13.12 18.18
CA GLY A 360 2.68 13.31 19.62
C GLY A 360 3.93 14.13 20.00
N ASN A 361 4.71 14.57 19.01
CA ASN A 361 5.88 15.43 19.22
C ASN A 361 5.49 16.91 19.49
N ASN A 362 6.49 17.77 19.67
CA ASN A 362 6.25 19.19 19.97
C ASN A 362 5.56 19.95 18.82
N ASP A 363 5.73 19.52 17.57
CA ASP A 363 5.00 20.09 16.43
C ASP A 363 3.49 19.86 16.61
N GLY A 364 3.08 18.61 16.89
CA GLY A 364 1.70 18.28 17.23
C GLY A 364 1.17 19.06 18.44
N LYS A 365 1.99 19.22 19.49
CA LYS A 365 1.62 20.00 20.69
C LYS A 365 1.37 21.47 20.33
N ASN A 366 2.21 22.09 19.53
CA ASN A 366 2.04 23.47 19.07
C ASN A 366 0.81 23.62 18.15
N LEU A 367 0.62 22.69 17.22
CA LEU A 367 -0.51 22.67 16.28
C LEU A 367 -1.86 22.29 16.93
N SER A 368 -1.88 21.98 18.23
CA SER A 368 -3.14 21.81 18.97
C SER A 368 -3.91 23.12 19.17
N SER A 369 -3.22 24.26 19.02
CA SER A 369 -3.83 25.59 19.03
C SER A 369 -4.37 25.97 17.65
N GLN A 370 -5.58 26.53 17.61
CA GLN A 370 -6.31 26.80 16.37
C GLN A 370 -5.58 27.78 15.42
N ARG A 371 -4.96 28.85 15.94
CA ARG A 371 -4.27 29.86 15.12
C ARG A 371 -3.06 29.28 14.38
N GLN A 372 -2.31 28.41 15.05
CA GLN A 372 -1.17 27.70 14.45
C GLN A 372 -1.62 26.57 13.52
N PHE A 373 -2.70 25.85 13.87
CA PHE A 373 -3.32 24.86 12.99
C PHE A 373 -3.77 25.48 11.66
N ARG A 374 -4.39 26.66 11.69
CA ARG A 374 -4.89 27.35 10.49
C ARG A 374 -3.80 27.58 9.43
N SER A 375 -2.60 27.96 9.85
CA SER A 375 -1.45 28.09 8.93
C SER A 375 -1.12 26.77 8.23
N LYS A 376 -1.13 25.66 8.99
CA LYS A 376 -0.88 24.32 8.46
C LYS A 376 -2.02 23.79 7.60
N GLU A 377 -3.25 24.18 7.89
CA GLU A 377 -4.44 23.84 7.12
C GLU A 377 -4.36 24.44 5.72
N ILE A 378 -4.13 25.76 5.61
CA ILE A 378 -4.04 26.48 4.33
C ILE A 378 -2.98 25.85 3.42
N SER A 379 -1.76 25.68 3.92
CA SER A 379 -0.65 25.10 3.12
C SER A 379 -0.87 23.64 2.71
N LYS A 380 -1.75 22.89 3.38
CA LYS A 380 -2.08 21.50 3.05
C LYS A 380 -3.27 21.35 2.11
N SER A 381 -4.16 22.34 2.09
CA SER A 381 -5.33 22.35 1.21
C SER A 381 -4.96 22.81 -0.20
N ASN A 382 -4.24 23.92 -0.34
CA ASN A 382 -3.99 24.56 -1.65
C ASN A 382 -3.08 23.77 -2.60
N VAL A 383 -2.53 22.63 -2.16
CA VAL A 383 -1.56 21.83 -2.92
C VAL A 383 -2.20 21.14 -4.15
N VAL A 384 -3.53 21.15 -4.29
CA VAL A 384 -4.24 20.49 -5.40
C VAL A 384 -4.78 21.45 -6.44
N ASP A 385 -4.80 22.75 -6.14
CA ASP A 385 -5.53 23.77 -6.90
C ASP A 385 -5.05 23.86 -8.36
N ASP A 386 -3.74 23.91 -8.59
CA ASP A 386 -3.14 24.01 -9.92
C ASP A 386 -3.40 22.77 -10.79
N MET A 387 -3.55 21.60 -10.17
CA MET A 387 -3.85 20.35 -10.88
C MET A 387 -5.33 20.26 -11.27
N VAL A 388 -6.23 20.78 -10.43
CA VAL A 388 -7.67 20.88 -10.70
C VAL A 388 -7.93 21.89 -11.82
N GLU A 389 -7.36 23.10 -11.71
CA GLU A 389 -7.47 24.15 -12.72
C GLU A 389 -6.92 23.73 -14.09
N ALA A 390 -5.91 22.86 -14.12
CA ALA A 390 -5.30 22.39 -15.36
C ALA A 390 -6.23 21.50 -16.23
N ASN A 391 -7.37 21.01 -15.71
CA ASN A 391 -8.23 20.07 -16.43
C ASN A 391 -9.71 20.49 -16.47
N ASN A 392 -10.03 21.39 -17.41
CA ASN A 392 -11.38 21.89 -17.67
C ASN A 392 -12.36 20.86 -18.26
N ILE A 393 -11.91 19.63 -18.54
CA ILE A 393 -12.80 18.53 -18.98
C ILE A 393 -13.42 17.85 -17.76
N LEU A 394 -12.64 17.66 -16.69
CA LEU A 394 -13.09 17.01 -15.46
C LEU A 394 -13.78 18.00 -14.52
N TYR A 395 -13.26 19.23 -14.45
CA TYR A 395 -13.73 20.27 -13.54
C TYR A 395 -14.25 21.47 -14.33
N LYS A 396 -15.39 22.01 -13.94
CA LYS A 396 -15.87 23.31 -14.41
C LYS A 396 -15.03 24.43 -13.77
N GLU A 397 -15.18 25.63 -14.31
CA GLU A 397 -14.57 26.82 -13.71
C GLU A 397 -15.00 26.96 -12.24
N ASN A 398 -14.01 27.13 -11.35
CA ASN A 398 -14.18 27.18 -9.89
C ASN A 398 -14.75 25.90 -9.24
N GLU A 399 -14.79 24.77 -9.95
CA GLU A 399 -15.14 23.48 -9.36
C GLU A 399 -13.91 22.86 -8.69
N HIS A 400 -14.05 22.48 -7.41
CA HIS A 400 -13.00 21.82 -6.63
C HIS A 400 -13.57 20.58 -5.93
N PRO A 401 -12.75 19.54 -5.68
CA PRO A 401 -13.16 18.44 -4.81
C PRO A 401 -13.39 18.94 -3.38
N ASP A 402 -14.28 18.29 -2.66
CA ASP A 402 -14.38 18.47 -1.21
C ASP A 402 -13.02 18.15 -0.58
N HIS A 403 -12.41 19.11 0.13
CA HIS A 403 -11.08 18.91 0.70
C HIS A 403 -11.05 19.27 2.18
N THR A 404 -10.84 18.26 3.04
CA THR A 404 -10.73 18.44 4.49
C THR A 404 -9.35 18.03 4.98
N VAL A 405 -8.75 18.86 5.85
CA VAL A 405 -7.47 18.59 6.51
C VAL A 405 -7.68 18.61 8.02
N VAL A 406 -7.24 17.57 8.71
CA VAL A 406 -7.31 17.47 10.19
C VAL A 406 -5.94 17.13 10.75
N ILE A 407 -5.56 17.79 11.85
CA ILE A 407 -4.38 17.45 12.65
C ILE A 407 -4.79 17.38 14.11
N LYS A 408 -4.44 16.29 14.79
CA LYS A 408 -4.68 16.10 16.23
C LYS A 408 -3.40 15.78 16.99
N TYR A 409 -3.28 16.32 18.18
CA TYR A 409 -2.18 16.01 19.09
C TYR A 409 -2.48 14.70 19.84
N MET A 410 -1.62 13.70 19.66
CA MET A 410 -1.74 12.38 20.27
C MET A 410 -0.38 11.99 20.86
N PRO A 411 -0.09 12.32 22.14
CA PRO A 411 1.24 12.20 22.74
C PRO A 411 1.90 10.82 22.55
N ALA A 412 1.10 9.75 22.66
CA ALA A 412 1.57 8.37 22.65
C ALA A 412 2.32 7.96 21.37
N VAL A 413 2.06 8.60 20.23
CA VAL A 413 2.76 8.25 18.97
C VAL A 413 4.10 8.98 18.80
N GLY A 414 4.42 9.96 19.65
CA GLY A 414 5.66 10.73 19.56
C GLY A 414 5.88 11.33 18.16
N ASP A 415 7.09 11.15 17.60
CA ASP A 415 7.44 11.62 16.25
C ASP A 415 6.84 10.75 15.12
N ASN A 416 6.26 9.58 15.44
CA ASN A 416 5.63 8.67 14.49
C ASN A 416 4.24 9.15 14.08
N LYS A 417 4.22 10.23 13.30
CA LYS A 417 3.01 10.81 12.72
C LYS A 417 2.24 9.76 11.90
N ARG A 418 0.94 9.67 12.14
CA ARG A 418 0.02 8.84 11.36
C ARG A 418 -0.80 9.72 10.44
N ALA A 419 -0.79 9.43 9.15
CA ALA A 419 -1.58 10.09 8.12
C ALA A 419 -2.61 9.09 7.57
N LEU A 420 -3.87 9.50 7.53
CA LEU A 420 -4.96 8.74 6.95
C LEU A 420 -5.60 9.60 5.89
N ASP A 421 -5.48 9.18 4.63
CA ASP A 421 -6.02 9.90 3.50
C ASP A 421 -7.06 9.04 2.78
N GLU A 422 -8.16 9.64 2.36
CA GLU A 422 -9.13 9.03 1.46
C GLU A 422 -9.29 9.91 0.23
N TYR A 423 -9.15 9.31 -0.95
CA TYR A 423 -9.37 9.93 -2.24
C TYR A 423 -10.56 9.24 -2.88
N TYR A 424 -11.66 9.97 -3.04
CA TYR A 424 -12.88 9.51 -3.68
C TYR A 424 -13.00 10.18 -5.05
N ALA A 425 -13.14 9.35 -6.08
CA ALA A 425 -13.12 9.79 -7.46
C ALA A 425 -14.27 9.20 -8.28
N GLU A 426 -14.79 9.99 -9.22
CA GLU A 426 -15.67 9.53 -10.28
C GLU A 426 -14.84 8.99 -11.46
N ILE A 427 -15.31 7.87 -12.02
CA ILE A 427 -14.73 7.19 -13.18
C ILE A 427 -15.82 6.91 -14.23
N PHE A 428 -15.45 6.16 -15.28
CA PHE A 428 -16.33 5.88 -16.42
C PHE A 428 -17.73 5.38 -16.02
N LEU A 429 -18.77 5.90 -16.70
CA LEU A 429 -20.19 5.55 -16.55
C LEU A 429 -20.76 5.74 -15.12
N GLY A 430 -20.28 6.72 -14.37
CA GLY A 430 -20.76 7.01 -13.02
C GLY A 430 -20.26 6.00 -11.97
N GLY A 431 -19.27 5.18 -12.33
CA GLY A 431 -18.54 4.37 -11.37
C GLY A 431 -17.69 5.24 -10.45
N HIS A 432 -17.25 4.66 -9.34
CA HIS A 432 -16.39 5.35 -8.39
C HIS A 432 -15.14 4.54 -8.07
N GLN A 433 -14.05 5.24 -7.81
CA GLN A 433 -12.82 4.69 -7.27
C GLN A 433 -12.54 5.35 -5.92
N THR A 434 -12.26 4.53 -4.91
CA THR A 434 -11.86 5.01 -3.58
C THR A 434 -10.48 4.47 -3.25
N ILE A 435 -9.56 5.37 -2.88
CA ILE A 435 -8.21 5.04 -2.45
C ILE A 435 -8.05 5.51 -1.02
N SER A 436 -7.96 4.57 -0.08
CA SER A 436 -7.65 4.86 1.33
C SER A 436 -6.17 4.54 1.60
N ILE A 437 -5.42 5.52 2.11
CA ILE A 437 -4.00 5.41 2.41
C ILE A 437 -3.80 5.59 3.90
N PHE A 438 -3.18 4.59 4.54
CA PHE A 438 -2.65 4.71 5.89
C PHE A 438 -1.12 4.80 5.82
N ASN A 439 -0.57 5.94 6.21
CA ASN A 439 0.87 6.20 6.16
C ASN A 439 1.42 6.49 7.55
N VAL A 440 2.45 5.73 7.93
CA VAL A 440 3.21 5.94 9.17
C VAL A 440 4.50 6.65 8.79
N CYS A 441 4.61 7.90 9.22
CA CYS A 441 5.73 8.78 8.90
C CYS A 441 6.50 9.07 10.18
N GLU A 442 7.78 8.72 10.22
CA GLU A 442 8.73 9.32 11.16
C GLU A 442 9.03 10.74 10.66
N ASP A 443 8.34 11.74 11.21
CA ASP A 443 8.25 13.05 10.57
C ASP A 443 9.61 13.74 10.50
N SER A 444 10.41 13.62 11.56
CA SER A 444 11.76 14.19 11.61
C SER A 444 12.73 13.50 10.66
N LEU A 445 12.65 12.18 10.49
CA LEU A 445 13.50 11.45 9.53
C LEU A 445 13.10 11.74 8.07
N LEU A 446 11.84 12.12 7.80
CA LEU A 446 11.42 12.57 6.48
C LEU A 446 11.73 14.05 6.23
N ALA A 447 11.66 14.91 7.25
CA ALA A 447 11.94 16.34 7.13
C ALA A 447 13.44 16.64 7.05
N SER A 448 14.27 15.94 7.84
CA SER A 448 15.71 16.22 7.93
C SER A 448 16.45 16.19 6.59
N PRO A 449 16.22 15.20 5.69
CA PRO A 449 16.85 15.20 4.38
C PRO A 449 16.38 16.35 3.47
N LEU A 450 15.14 16.81 3.61
CA LEU A 450 14.63 17.97 2.87
C LEU A 450 15.26 19.27 3.33
N ILE A 451 15.51 19.40 4.64
CA ILE A 451 16.25 20.54 5.20
C ILE A 451 17.64 20.60 4.58
N ILE A 452 18.33 19.45 4.51
CA ILE A 452 19.64 19.36 3.85
C ILE A 452 19.54 19.77 2.38
N ASP A 453 18.60 19.20 1.61
CA ASP A 453 18.43 19.53 0.18
C ASP A 453 18.16 21.02 -0.05
N LEU A 454 17.33 21.65 0.79
CA LEU A 454 17.03 23.08 0.72
C LEU A 454 18.30 23.93 0.88
N VAL A 455 19.15 23.62 1.85
CA VAL A 455 20.44 24.30 2.06
C VAL A 455 21.37 24.10 0.87
N LEU A 456 21.52 22.86 0.39
CA LEU A 456 22.42 22.55 -0.73
C LEU A 456 22.01 23.27 -2.02
N ILE A 457 20.71 23.26 -2.35
CA ILE A 457 20.22 23.91 -3.56
C ILE A 457 20.26 25.43 -3.40
N ALA A 458 19.91 26.00 -2.24
CA ALA A 458 20.03 27.44 -2.02
C ALA A 458 21.48 27.93 -2.14
N GLU A 459 22.44 27.18 -1.59
CA GLU A 459 23.87 27.45 -1.77
C GLU A 459 24.26 27.44 -3.25
N LEU A 460 23.90 26.38 -3.97
CA LEU A 460 24.19 26.24 -5.40
C LEU A 460 23.64 27.42 -6.20
N MET A 461 22.39 27.84 -5.93
CA MET A 461 21.78 28.99 -6.60
C MET A 461 22.56 30.29 -6.38
N THR A 462 23.29 30.44 -5.26
CA THR A 462 24.18 31.61 -5.05
C THR A 462 25.40 31.65 -5.97
N ARG A 463 25.68 30.56 -6.69
CA ARG A 463 26.80 30.42 -7.63
C ARG A 463 26.36 30.37 -9.10
N ILE A 464 25.06 30.34 -9.38
CA ILE A 464 24.54 30.32 -10.75
C ILE A 464 24.07 31.72 -11.15
N GLN A 465 24.63 32.20 -12.24
CA GLN A 465 24.24 33.46 -12.88
C GLN A 465 23.82 33.19 -14.32
N TRP A 466 23.06 34.10 -14.91
CA TRP A 466 22.58 33.99 -16.28
C TRP A 466 22.59 35.35 -16.98
N LYS A 467 22.69 35.34 -18.31
CA LYS A 467 22.39 36.50 -19.17
C LYS A 467 21.53 36.06 -20.34
N ALA A 468 20.58 36.90 -20.76
CA ALA A 468 19.76 36.69 -21.94
C ALA A 468 20.40 37.31 -23.18
N ILE A 469 20.43 36.55 -24.27
CA ILE A 469 20.89 36.96 -25.60
C ILE A 469 19.65 37.04 -26.49
N THR A 470 19.01 38.20 -26.55
CA THR A 470 17.83 38.42 -27.40
C THR A 470 18.18 39.24 -28.63
N ASN A 471 17.56 38.93 -29.78
CA ASN A 471 17.63 39.76 -30.99
C ASN A 471 16.68 40.98 -30.93
N ASP A 472 15.80 41.06 -29.93
CA ASP A 472 14.67 42.00 -29.85
C ASP A 472 14.93 43.23 -28.95
N GLY A 473 16.20 43.57 -28.68
CA GLY A 473 16.57 44.82 -28.00
C GLY A 473 16.55 44.83 -26.45
N ILE A 474 16.28 43.70 -25.78
CA ILE A 474 16.43 43.55 -24.31
C ILE A 474 17.54 42.52 -24.03
N SER A 475 18.76 42.82 -24.47
CA SER A 475 19.94 42.05 -24.06
C SER A 475 20.35 42.49 -22.65
N THR A 476 20.49 41.56 -21.72
CA THR A 476 21.21 41.85 -20.47
C THR A 476 22.70 41.84 -20.79
N GLU A 477 23.36 43.00 -20.75
CA GLU A 477 24.81 43.11 -21.02
C GLU A 477 25.65 42.32 -19.99
N GLU A 478 25.17 42.26 -18.75
CA GLU A 478 25.86 41.62 -17.62
C GLU A 478 25.16 40.33 -17.13
N PHE A 479 25.92 39.46 -16.49
CA PHE A 479 25.38 38.29 -15.78
C PHE A 479 24.61 38.72 -14.55
N GLN A 480 23.40 38.19 -14.42
CA GLN A 480 22.49 38.46 -13.33
C GLN A 480 22.26 37.21 -12.49
N ASN A 481 21.91 37.44 -11.23
CA ASN A 481 21.44 36.41 -10.33
C ASN A 481 19.98 36.04 -10.66
N PHE A 482 19.52 34.89 -10.18
CA PHE A 482 18.09 34.57 -10.22
C PHE A 482 17.26 35.56 -9.39
N HIS A 483 15.95 35.55 -9.61
CA HIS A 483 14.99 36.28 -8.78
C HIS A 483 15.15 35.93 -7.30
N SER A 484 14.92 36.89 -6.40
CA SER A 484 15.09 36.72 -4.95
C SER A 484 14.25 35.57 -4.38
N VAL A 485 13.03 35.37 -4.91
CA VAL A 485 12.19 34.20 -4.59
C VAL A 485 12.63 32.97 -5.36
N LEU A 486 13.24 32.00 -4.67
CA LEU A 486 13.77 30.76 -5.26
C LEU A 486 12.69 29.67 -5.41
N SER A 487 11.83 29.81 -6.42
CA SER A 487 10.79 28.81 -6.74
C SER A 487 11.36 27.44 -7.14
N ILE A 488 12.66 27.33 -7.45
CA ILE A 488 13.31 26.04 -7.72
C ILE A 488 13.30 25.10 -6.51
N LEU A 489 13.11 25.65 -5.30
CA LEU A 489 13.04 24.89 -4.05
C LEU A 489 11.68 24.19 -3.84
N SER A 490 10.71 24.40 -4.74
CA SER A 490 9.31 23.96 -4.57
C SER A 490 9.13 22.45 -4.34
N TYR A 491 10.04 21.62 -4.83
CA TYR A 491 9.98 20.17 -4.61
C TYR A 491 9.98 19.80 -3.11
N MET A 492 10.68 20.58 -2.29
CA MET A 492 10.81 20.35 -0.85
C MET A 492 9.74 21.08 -0.02
N LEU A 493 8.87 21.87 -0.65
CA LEU A 493 7.96 22.83 0.02
C LEU A 493 6.49 22.57 -0.35
N LYS A 494 5.57 22.78 0.60
CA LYS A 494 4.12 22.50 0.44
C LYS A 494 3.39 23.64 -0.23
N ALA A 495 3.69 24.87 0.17
CA ALA A 495 3.10 26.09 -0.37
C ALA A 495 4.22 26.94 -0.98
N PRO A 496 4.75 26.54 -2.15
CA PRO A 496 5.93 27.19 -2.70
C PRO A 496 5.64 28.63 -3.10
N MET A 497 6.52 29.53 -2.66
CA MET A 497 6.53 30.92 -3.09
C MET A 497 7.03 31.03 -4.53
N THR A 498 6.38 31.90 -5.30
CA THR A 498 6.75 32.23 -6.67
C THR A 498 7.04 33.73 -6.80
N PRO A 499 7.83 34.13 -7.81
CA PRO A 499 7.96 35.53 -8.15
C PRO A 499 6.58 36.19 -8.37
N PRO A 500 6.39 37.46 -7.99
CA PRO A 500 5.11 38.14 -8.13
C PRO A 500 4.51 38.00 -9.54
N GLY A 501 3.22 37.63 -9.61
CA GLY A 501 2.50 37.44 -10.88
C GLY A 501 2.85 36.16 -11.64
N LYS A 502 3.59 35.21 -11.03
CA LYS A 502 3.85 33.88 -11.61
C LYS A 502 3.03 32.79 -10.91
N PRO A 503 2.48 31.81 -11.66
CA PRO A 503 1.63 30.78 -11.08
C PRO A 503 2.42 29.83 -10.19
N VAL A 504 1.76 29.33 -9.16
CA VAL A 504 2.25 28.28 -8.28
C VAL A 504 2.06 26.92 -8.97
N VAL A 505 3.07 26.05 -8.88
CA VAL A 505 2.98 24.67 -9.40
C VAL A 505 3.27 23.72 -8.25
N ASN A 506 2.32 22.86 -7.88
CA ASN A 506 2.45 21.94 -6.75
C ASN A 506 2.75 20.50 -7.16
N ALA A 507 2.42 20.12 -8.40
CA ALA A 507 2.63 18.78 -8.92
C ALA A 507 4.10 18.32 -8.77
N LEU A 508 4.30 17.25 -7.98
CA LEU A 508 5.64 16.85 -7.52
C LEU A 508 6.58 16.47 -8.66
N ALA A 509 6.06 15.78 -9.67
CA ALA A 509 6.83 15.36 -10.83
C ALA A 509 7.30 16.57 -11.65
N LYS A 510 6.42 17.55 -11.89
CA LYS A 510 6.75 18.80 -12.61
C LYS A 510 7.82 19.60 -11.88
N GLN A 511 7.74 19.69 -10.54
CA GLN A 511 8.76 20.37 -9.73
C GLN A 511 10.12 19.65 -9.77
N ARG A 512 10.14 18.31 -9.70
CA ARG A 512 11.38 17.53 -9.88
C ARG A 512 11.97 17.76 -11.26
N SER A 513 11.15 17.70 -12.31
CA SER A 513 11.59 17.94 -13.68
C SER A 513 12.05 19.38 -13.88
N ALA A 514 11.52 20.38 -13.16
CA ALA A 514 12.02 21.75 -13.19
C ALA A 514 13.43 21.85 -12.55
N LEU A 515 13.64 21.21 -11.40
CA LEU A 515 14.96 21.19 -10.72
C LEU A 515 16.03 20.48 -11.56
N LEU A 516 15.67 19.35 -12.18
CA LEU A 516 16.62 18.48 -12.89
C LEU A 516 16.69 18.74 -14.39
N ASN A 517 15.72 19.48 -14.92
CA ASN A 517 15.50 19.80 -16.32
C ASN A 517 15.76 18.62 -17.27
N GLU A 518 14.85 17.65 -17.24
CA GLU A 518 14.71 16.55 -18.21
C GLU A 518 14.61 17.07 -19.67
N LYS A 519 14.31 18.36 -19.88
CA LYS A 519 14.35 19.03 -21.19
C LYS A 519 15.76 19.43 -21.66
N VAL A 520 16.80 19.26 -20.86
CA VAL A 520 18.19 19.24 -21.36
C VAL A 520 18.46 17.96 -22.18
N GLN A 521 17.72 16.87 -21.97
CA GLN A 521 17.74 15.71 -22.89
C GLN A 521 16.91 15.91 -24.18
N LEU A 522 15.98 16.88 -24.20
CA LEU A 522 15.17 17.17 -25.38
C LEU A 522 15.93 17.95 -26.46
N SER A 523 17.15 18.45 -26.19
CA SER A 523 18.05 18.92 -27.26
C SER A 523 18.66 17.76 -28.07
N ILE A 524 18.58 16.51 -27.58
CA ILE A 524 18.99 15.30 -28.30
C ILE A 524 17.77 14.57 -28.89
N LYS A 525 16.61 14.60 -28.23
CA LYS A 525 15.36 14.03 -28.77
C LYS A 525 14.61 14.91 -29.75
N SER A 526 14.94 16.20 -29.91
CA SER A 526 14.32 17.06 -30.94
C SER A 526 14.79 16.77 -32.39
N PHE A 527 15.54 15.70 -32.62
CA PHE A 527 16.06 15.32 -33.94
C PHE A 527 15.51 13.98 -34.48
N TYR A 528 14.61 13.29 -33.76
CA TYR A 528 14.03 12.02 -34.22
C TYR A 528 12.51 12.11 -34.38
N LYS A 529 12.05 11.90 -35.63
CA LYS A 529 10.65 11.59 -35.94
C LYS A 529 10.25 10.30 -35.23
N GLN A 530 9.09 10.31 -34.60
CA GLN A 530 8.47 9.15 -33.98
C GLN A 530 8.06 8.15 -35.09
N GLU A 531 8.68 6.97 -35.13
CA GLU A 531 8.18 5.84 -35.94
C GLU A 531 7.12 5.07 -35.15
N ILE A 532 5.94 4.90 -35.77
CA ILE A 532 4.84 4.07 -35.31
C ILE A 532 5.20 2.61 -35.64
N GLN A 533 5.24 1.74 -34.63
CA GLN A 533 5.39 0.29 -34.86
C GLN A 533 4.04 -0.34 -35.25
N LEU A 534 3.99 -0.89 -36.46
CA LEU A 534 2.87 -1.62 -37.07
C LEU A 534 2.77 -3.06 -36.55
N GLU A 535 1.53 -3.52 -36.33
CA GLU A 535 1.14 -4.90 -35.98
C GLU A 535 1.45 -5.93 -37.10
N GLN A 536 1.78 -7.17 -36.74
CA GLN A 536 1.97 -8.30 -37.68
C GLN A 536 0.92 -9.41 -37.47
N GLN A 537 0.34 -9.87 -38.59
CA GLN A 537 -0.77 -10.84 -38.75
C GLN A 537 -0.35 -12.33 -38.61
N ILE A 538 -1.33 -13.21 -38.31
CA ILE A 538 -1.17 -14.69 -38.17
C ILE A 538 -2.00 -15.43 -39.27
N PRO A 539 -1.51 -16.52 -39.91
CA PRO A 539 -2.30 -17.36 -40.82
C PRO A 539 -2.75 -18.72 -40.22
N SER A 540 -3.88 -19.24 -40.72
CA SER A 540 -4.62 -20.43 -40.27
C SER A 540 -4.30 -21.73 -41.05
N ARG A 541 -4.54 -22.91 -40.45
CA ARG A 541 -4.45 -24.21 -41.14
C ARG A 541 -5.50 -25.22 -40.67
N THR A 542 -6.12 -25.92 -41.63
CA THR A 542 -7.23 -26.89 -41.55
C THR A 542 -6.73 -28.34 -41.37
N LEU A 543 -7.53 -29.22 -40.74
CA LEU A 543 -7.26 -30.65 -40.53
C LEU A 543 -8.31 -31.53 -41.23
N ALA A 544 -7.88 -32.69 -41.77
CA ALA A 544 -8.70 -33.68 -42.48
C ALA A 544 -8.79 -35.01 -41.70
N THR A 545 -9.92 -35.73 -41.88
CA THR A 545 -10.33 -36.98 -41.19
C THR A 545 -10.12 -38.25 -42.04
N LYS A 546 -10.02 -39.44 -41.41
CA LYS A 546 -10.16 -40.76 -42.06
C LYS A 546 -10.91 -41.80 -41.20
N ALA A 547 -11.47 -42.81 -41.90
CA ALA A 547 -12.61 -43.68 -41.57
C ALA A 547 -12.28 -45.08 -40.97
N GLY A 548 -13.30 -45.74 -40.38
CA GLY A 548 -13.24 -46.95 -39.53
C GLY A 548 -13.63 -48.31 -40.14
N ASP A 549 -13.71 -49.34 -39.29
CA ASP A 549 -13.49 -50.78 -39.57
C ASP A 549 -14.60 -51.77 -39.11
N GLY A 550 -15.87 -51.38 -39.09
CA GLY A 550 -16.98 -52.35 -39.24
C GLY A 550 -17.44 -53.16 -38.01
N PHE A 551 -17.04 -52.79 -36.79
CA PHE A 551 -17.79 -53.11 -35.57
C PHE A 551 -18.60 -51.88 -35.15
N THR A 552 -19.76 -52.04 -34.48
CA THR A 552 -20.33 -50.87 -33.80
C THR A 552 -19.42 -50.54 -32.60
N GLU A 553 -18.92 -49.31 -32.55
CA GLU A 553 -18.04 -48.83 -31.48
C GLU A 553 -18.64 -49.11 -30.09
N VAL A 554 -19.96 -49.10 -29.99
CA VAL A 554 -20.74 -49.31 -28.76
C VAL A 554 -20.67 -50.76 -28.25
N GLU A 555 -20.67 -51.77 -29.12
CA GLU A 555 -20.60 -53.19 -28.72
C GLU A 555 -19.19 -53.61 -28.29
N LEU A 556 -18.16 -53.06 -28.94
CA LEU A 556 -16.77 -53.27 -28.52
C LEU A 556 -16.47 -52.56 -27.18
N VAL A 557 -17.06 -51.38 -26.96
CA VAL A 557 -16.87 -50.58 -25.74
C VAL A 557 -17.56 -51.20 -24.52
N ASN A 558 -18.77 -51.77 -24.68
CA ASN A 558 -19.50 -52.38 -23.55
C ASN A 558 -18.89 -53.70 -23.05
N SER A 559 -18.23 -54.48 -23.91
CA SER A 559 -17.52 -55.71 -23.50
C SER A 559 -16.16 -55.44 -22.85
N LEU A 560 -15.63 -54.21 -22.99
CA LEU A 560 -14.34 -53.77 -22.45
C LEU A 560 -14.45 -52.83 -21.25
N ASP A 561 -15.66 -52.46 -20.80
CA ASP A 561 -15.87 -51.60 -19.63
C ASP A 561 -15.52 -52.35 -18.32
N PRO A 562 -14.42 -51.98 -17.65
CA PRO A 562 -13.98 -52.69 -16.46
C PRO A 562 -14.86 -52.45 -15.22
N LEU A 563 -15.78 -51.46 -15.24
CA LEU A 563 -16.69 -51.19 -14.12
C LEU A 563 -17.95 -52.07 -14.13
N SER A 564 -18.37 -52.57 -15.29
CA SER A 564 -19.53 -53.46 -15.44
C SER A 564 -19.13 -54.95 -15.45
N ARG A 565 -17.83 -55.26 -15.59
CA ARG A 565 -17.27 -56.61 -15.53
C ARG A 565 -17.39 -57.20 -14.11
N ARG A 566 -18.10 -58.32 -13.97
CA ARG A 566 -18.10 -59.12 -12.73
C ARG A 566 -16.68 -59.63 -12.44
N TRP A 567 -16.14 -59.28 -11.28
CA TRP A 567 -14.79 -59.67 -10.89
C TRP A 567 -14.80 -60.97 -10.09
N ASP A 568 -14.33 -62.04 -10.72
CA ASP A 568 -14.10 -63.34 -10.13
C ASP A 568 -12.72 -63.84 -10.60
N PRO A 569 -11.63 -63.46 -9.91
CA PRO A 569 -10.29 -63.74 -10.40
C PRO A 569 -9.96 -65.23 -10.27
N ASP A 570 -9.47 -65.86 -11.35
CA ASP A 570 -8.97 -67.25 -11.35
C ASP A 570 -7.74 -67.46 -10.43
N ARG A 571 -7.15 -66.38 -9.93
CA ARG A 571 -5.92 -66.37 -9.13
C ARG A 571 -6.16 -65.69 -7.79
N GLU A 572 -5.51 -66.20 -6.74
CA GLU A 572 -5.58 -65.61 -5.41
C GLU A 572 -4.76 -64.32 -5.31
N TYR A 573 -5.41 -63.20 -4.96
CA TYR A 573 -4.75 -61.91 -4.71
C TYR A 573 -4.53 -61.71 -3.21
N GLN A 574 -3.29 -61.45 -2.81
CA GLN A 574 -2.97 -61.16 -1.42
C GLN A 574 -3.50 -59.77 -1.05
N LYS A 575 -4.41 -59.71 -0.08
CA LYS A 575 -4.93 -58.43 0.43
C LYS A 575 -3.92 -57.79 1.37
N LEU A 576 -3.35 -56.64 0.98
CA LEU A 576 -2.29 -55.96 1.72
C LEU A 576 -2.69 -54.52 2.06
N ALA A 577 -2.23 -54.05 3.22
CA ALA A 577 -2.17 -52.63 3.51
C ALA A 577 -1.04 -52.00 2.69
N ILE A 578 -1.17 -50.73 2.33
CA ILE A 578 -0.27 -50.06 1.39
C ILE A 578 1.19 -50.12 1.85
N CYS A 579 1.45 -50.03 3.16
CA CYS A 579 2.82 -50.10 3.70
C CYS A 579 3.51 -51.48 3.56
N HIS A 580 2.77 -52.55 3.29
CA HIS A 580 3.27 -53.93 3.17
C HIS A 580 3.41 -54.39 1.71
N ILE A 581 3.09 -53.53 0.75
CA ILE A 581 3.25 -53.84 -0.67
C ILE A 581 4.75 -53.79 -1.00
N ASN A 582 5.25 -54.87 -1.61
CA ASN A 582 6.63 -54.97 -2.08
C ASN A 582 6.66 -54.92 -3.62
N THR A 583 7.77 -54.45 -4.17
CA THR A 583 7.99 -54.38 -5.63
C THR A 583 8.18 -55.77 -6.23
N GLY A 584 7.80 -55.92 -7.51
CA GLY A 584 7.91 -57.16 -8.28
C GLY A 584 6.57 -57.73 -8.76
N PRO A 585 6.61 -58.88 -9.46
CA PRO A 585 5.42 -59.56 -9.98
C PRO A 585 4.72 -60.35 -8.87
N LYS A 586 3.73 -59.73 -8.21
CA LYS A 586 2.88 -60.37 -7.20
C LYS A 586 1.43 -59.92 -7.37
N HIS A 587 0.49 -60.87 -7.26
CA HIS A 587 -0.94 -60.60 -7.27
C HIS A 587 -1.35 -59.99 -5.93
N VAL A 588 -1.56 -58.67 -5.92
CA VAL A 588 -1.89 -57.91 -4.71
C VAL A 588 -3.20 -57.17 -4.87
N SER A 589 -3.96 -57.09 -3.78
CA SER A 589 -5.15 -56.25 -3.67
C SER A 589 -5.01 -55.30 -2.49
N PHE A 590 -5.36 -54.03 -2.70
CA PHE A 590 -5.33 -53.02 -1.64
C PHE A 590 -6.49 -52.04 -1.78
N MET A 591 -6.84 -51.41 -0.67
CA MET A 591 -7.95 -50.46 -0.57
C MET A 591 -7.42 -49.11 -0.07
N GLY A 592 -7.92 -48.01 -0.63
CA GLY A 592 -7.55 -46.68 -0.18
C GLY A 592 -8.43 -45.58 -0.77
N ARG A 593 -8.26 -44.36 -0.26
CA ARG A 593 -8.95 -43.16 -0.76
C ARG A 593 -8.07 -42.36 -1.69
N ILE A 594 -8.69 -41.76 -2.71
CA ILE A 594 -8.02 -40.83 -3.61
C ILE A 594 -7.73 -39.53 -2.85
N VAL A 595 -6.45 -39.18 -2.71
CA VAL A 595 -6.01 -37.93 -2.04
C VAL A 595 -5.36 -36.94 -3.01
N ASN A 596 -5.02 -37.37 -4.22
CA ASN A 596 -4.61 -36.52 -5.34
C ASN A 596 -4.99 -37.23 -6.65
N MET A 597 -5.38 -36.48 -7.67
CA MET A 597 -5.63 -37.01 -9.01
C MET A 597 -5.37 -35.97 -10.09
N LYS A 598 -4.89 -36.42 -11.24
CA LYS A 598 -4.78 -35.64 -12.47
C LYS A 598 -4.95 -36.55 -13.68
N SER A 599 -5.89 -36.21 -14.56
CA SER A 599 -6.14 -36.99 -15.78
C SER A 599 -5.39 -36.40 -16.96
N TYR A 600 -4.93 -37.30 -17.83
CA TYR A 600 -4.26 -36.98 -19.08
C TYR A 600 -5.03 -37.64 -20.22
N PHE A 601 -5.31 -36.86 -21.26
CA PHE A 601 -5.99 -37.32 -22.48
C PHE A 601 -4.98 -37.29 -23.64
N GLY A 602 -4.88 -38.38 -24.39
CA GLY A 602 -3.93 -38.54 -25.49
C GLY A 602 -3.21 -39.89 -25.47
N THR A 603 -2.33 -40.11 -26.43
CA THR A 603 -1.60 -41.38 -26.62
C THR A 603 -0.39 -41.47 -25.69
N SER A 604 -0.27 -42.60 -24.98
CA SER A 604 0.91 -42.92 -24.16
C SER A 604 1.92 -43.74 -24.97
N THR A 605 3.21 -43.43 -24.85
CA THR A 605 4.29 -44.23 -25.45
C THR A 605 4.33 -45.66 -24.90
N GLU A 606 4.00 -45.84 -23.62
CA GLU A 606 3.99 -47.15 -22.93
C GLU A 606 2.74 -47.98 -23.25
N GLN A 607 1.61 -47.32 -23.50
CA GLN A 607 0.33 -47.97 -23.82
C GLN A 607 -0.35 -47.25 -24.99
N PRO A 608 0.04 -47.55 -26.25
CA PRO A 608 -0.46 -46.84 -27.43
C PRO A 608 -1.96 -46.98 -27.67
N LYS A 609 -2.59 -48.01 -27.07
CA LYS A 609 -4.03 -48.29 -27.16
C LYS A 609 -4.88 -47.59 -26.10
N ALA A 610 -4.28 -46.82 -25.20
CA ALA A 610 -5.02 -46.04 -24.21
C ALA A 610 -5.38 -44.66 -24.80
N SER A 611 -6.63 -44.21 -24.59
CA SER A 611 -7.06 -42.84 -24.93
C SER A 611 -6.61 -41.83 -23.88
N GLY A 612 -6.17 -42.30 -22.71
CA GLY A 612 -5.63 -41.49 -21.63
C GLY A 612 -5.32 -42.29 -20.37
N TRP A 613 -4.92 -41.59 -19.30
CA TRP A 613 -4.68 -42.19 -17.99
C TRP A 613 -4.92 -41.20 -16.85
N HIS A 614 -5.30 -41.74 -15.70
CA HIS A 614 -5.36 -41.03 -14.41
C HIS A 614 -4.05 -41.24 -13.65
N GLN A 615 -3.40 -40.16 -13.25
CA GLN A 615 -2.32 -40.19 -12.26
C GLN A 615 -2.90 -39.84 -10.89
N MET A 616 -2.79 -40.75 -9.93
CA MET A 616 -3.44 -40.59 -8.62
C MET A 616 -2.52 -40.99 -7.47
N ILE A 617 -2.75 -40.38 -6.32
CA ILE A 617 -2.22 -40.85 -5.04
C ILE A 617 -3.38 -41.47 -4.28
N ILE A 618 -3.22 -42.75 -3.94
CA ILE A 618 -4.19 -43.52 -3.14
C ILE A 618 -3.58 -43.76 -1.77
N LYS A 619 -4.36 -43.53 -0.72
CA LYS A 619 -3.89 -43.59 0.67
C LYS A 619 -4.84 -44.40 1.54
N ASP A 620 -4.27 -45.23 2.40
CA ASP A 620 -4.96 -45.97 3.46
C ASP A 620 -4.49 -45.47 4.84
N ASP A 621 -4.82 -46.17 5.92
CA ASP A 621 -4.42 -45.74 7.28
C ASP A 621 -2.94 -46.06 7.61
N THR A 622 -2.18 -46.61 6.66
CA THR A 622 -0.80 -47.11 6.83
C THR A 622 0.22 -46.46 5.89
N GLY A 623 -0.18 -46.04 4.69
CA GLY A 623 0.70 -45.45 3.69
C GLY A 623 -0.06 -44.87 2.49
N ALA A 624 0.69 -44.33 1.54
CA ALA A 624 0.15 -43.85 0.26
C ALA A 624 1.00 -44.38 -0.91
N ILE A 625 0.36 -44.61 -2.05
CA ILE A 625 0.94 -45.21 -3.25
C ILE A 625 0.51 -44.44 -4.50
N PHE A 626 1.42 -44.32 -5.46
CA PHE A 626 1.14 -43.70 -6.75
C PHE A 626 0.53 -44.72 -7.72
N VAL A 627 -0.59 -44.38 -8.34
CA VAL A 627 -1.29 -45.24 -9.29
C VAL A 627 -1.49 -44.50 -10.62
N LYS A 628 -1.00 -45.10 -11.70
CA LYS A 628 -1.26 -44.71 -13.09
C LYS A 628 -2.30 -45.66 -13.68
N LEU A 629 -3.52 -45.19 -13.85
CA LEU A 629 -4.66 -45.98 -14.30
C LEU A 629 -5.05 -45.61 -15.72
N TYR A 630 -4.78 -46.48 -16.68
CA TYR A 630 -5.13 -46.30 -18.09
C TYR A 630 -6.60 -46.60 -18.35
N PHE A 631 -7.19 -45.87 -19.29
CA PHE A 631 -8.54 -46.12 -19.82
C PHE A 631 -8.52 -46.18 -21.35
N ALA A 632 -9.40 -47.00 -21.92
CA ALA A 632 -9.43 -47.27 -23.36
C ALA A 632 -10.22 -46.20 -24.13
N THR A 633 -11.41 -45.83 -23.63
CA THR A 633 -12.33 -44.92 -24.32
C THR A 633 -12.85 -43.85 -23.37
N THR A 634 -13.56 -44.24 -22.32
CA THR A 634 -14.15 -43.34 -21.31
C THR A 634 -13.28 -43.27 -20.04
N PRO A 635 -13.03 -42.08 -19.49
CA PRO A 635 -12.33 -41.95 -18.22
C PRO A 635 -13.20 -42.44 -17.05
N PHE A 636 -12.57 -43.05 -16.05
CA PHE A 636 -13.26 -43.43 -14.81
C PHE A 636 -13.78 -42.19 -14.05
N PRO A 637 -15.00 -42.22 -13.47
CA PRO A 637 -15.61 -41.08 -12.76
C PRO A 637 -15.07 -40.96 -11.33
N LEU A 638 -13.82 -40.49 -11.22
CA LEU A 638 -13.08 -40.42 -9.96
C LEU A 638 -13.15 -39.03 -9.31
N GLN A 639 -13.16 -38.98 -7.98
CA GLN A 639 -13.27 -37.76 -7.16
C GLN A 639 -12.40 -37.90 -5.90
N LEU A 640 -11.90 -36.78 -5.39
CA LEU A 640 -11.15 -36.76 -4.13
C LEU A 640 -11.99 -37.30 -2.97
N GLY A 641 -11.38 -38.15 -2.16
CA GLY A 641 -12.04 -38.83 -1.04
C GLY A 641 -12.82 -40.09 -1.40
N LEU A 642 -12.97 -40.45 -2.68
CA LEU A 642 -13.58 -41.73 -3.06
C LEU A 642 -12.72 -42.91 -2.59
N LEU A 643 -13.39 -43.95 -2.10
CA LEU A 643 -12.77 -45.20 -1.68
C LEU A 643 -12.70 -46.15 -2.88
N LEU A 644 -11.52 -46.73 -3.13
CA LEU A 644 -11.26 -47.67 -4.21
C LEU A 644 -10.70 -48.98 -3.64
N THR A 645 -11.02 -50.10 -4.30
CA THR A 645 -10.21 -51.33 -4.21
C THR A 645 -9.55 -51.58 -5.56
N LEU A 646 -8.26 -51.88 -5.54
CA LEU A 646 -7.46 -52.18 -6.73
C LEU A 646 -6.88 -53.59 -6.64
N TRP A 647 -6.78 -54.25 -7.80
CA TRP A 647 -6.12 -55.54 -7.98
C TRP A 647 -5.12 -55.43 -9.11
N THR A 648 -3.88 -55.86 -8.88
CA THR A 648 -2.85 -55.86 -9.93
C THR A 648 -1.87 -57.02 -9.71
N ALA A 649 -1.20 -57.45 -10.78
CA ALA A 649 -0.18 -58.50 -10.73
C ALA A 649 1.26 -57.95 -10.69
N PHE A 650 1.44 -56.63 -10.82
CA PHE A 650 2.76 -56.03 -10.91
C PHE A 650 2.84 -54.69 -10.20
N VAL A 651 3.87 -54.53 -9.37
CA VAL A 651 4.18 -53.30 -8.66
C VAL A 651 5.63 -52.93 -8.96
N SER A 652 5.89 -51.71 -9.41
CA SER A 652 7.23 -51.25 -9.77
C SER A 652 7.82 -50.26 -8.76
N GLU A 653 9.14 -50.13 -8.81
CA GLU A 653 9.88 -49.10 -8.11
C GLU A 653 10.12 -47.90 -9.04
N THR A 654 9.96 -46.69 -8.54
CA THR A 654 10.28 -45.47 -9.29
C THR A 654 11.78 -45.19 -9.21
N LEU A 655 12.53 -45.39 -10.31
CA LEU A 655 13.90 -44.88 -10.42
C LEU A 655 13.86 -43.33 -10.49
N PRO A 656 14.73 -42.60 -9.75
CA PRO A 656 14.84 -41.16 -9.89
C PRO A 656 15.47 -40.83 -11.25
N GLY A 657 14.64 -40.42 -12.22
CA GLY A 657 15.12 -39.93 -13.51
C GLY A 657 15.66 -38.49 -13.41
N ASN A 658 16.89 -38.28 -13.88
CA ASN A 658 17.57 -37.02 -14.24
C ASN A 658 16.87 -35.69 -13.89
N MET A 659 16.65 -35.43 -12.59
CA MET A 659 16.42 -34.09 -12.06
C MET A 659 17.48 -33.83 -11.01
N GLN A 660 18.15 -32.69 -11.14
CA GLN A 660 19.34 -32.30 -10.38
C GLN A 660 19.23 -32.62 -8.89
N GLU A 661 20.24 -33.35 -8.43
CA GLU A 661 20.53 -33.73 -7.06
C GLU A 661 20.68 -32.46 -6.19
N GLN A 662 19.71 -32.15 -5.33
CA GLN A 662 19.95 -31.46 -4.04
C GLN A 662 18.74 -31.33 -3.08
N GLN A 663 17.53 -31.81 -3.40
CA GLN A 663 16.36 -31.67 -2.50
C GLN A 663 15.66 -32.97 -2.07
N GLN A 664 16.26 -34.15 -2.29
CA GLN A 664 15.62 -35.44 -1.96
C GLN A 664 16.06 -36.07 -0.62
N GLN A 665 16.83 -35.39 0.21
CA GLN A 665 17.03 -35.79 1.61
C GLN A 665 16.13 -34.93 2.51
N GLN A 666 15.06 -35.57 3.04
CA GLN A 666 14.15 -35.15 4.14
C GLN A 666 12.63 -35.18 3.86
N LEU A 667 12.15 -35.94 2.87
CA LEU A 667 10.72 -36.32 2.75
C LEU A 667 10.49 -37.70 3.39
N LEU A 668 10.38 -37.74 4.72
CA LEU A 668 9.90 -38.91 5.45
C LEU A 668 8.37 -39.02 5.36
N VAL A 669 7.88 -39.38 4.17
CA VAL A 669 6.75 -40.30 4.02
C VAL A 669 7.11 -41.18 2.81
N ARG A 670 7.04 -42.51 2.96
CA ARG A 670 7.40 -43.54 1.95
C ARG A 670 6.56 -43.48 0.65
N THR A 671 5.98 -42.34 0.27
CA THR A 671 4.95 -42.25 -0.80
C THR A 671 5.51 -42.37 -2.22
N ASN A 672 6.82 -42.21 -2.42
CA ASN A 672 7.40 -42.05 -3.76
C ASN A 672 8.23 -43.23 -4.27
N THR A 673 8.41 -44.29 -3.48
CA THR A 673 9.25 -45.42 -3.90
C THR A 673 8.48 -46.46 -4.71
N ILE A 674 7.16 -46.55 -4.55
CA ILE A 674 6.36 -47.64 -5.15
C ILE A 674 5.26 -47.06 -6.03
N ASN A 675 5.16 -47.54 -7.27
CA ASN A 675 4.12 -47.16 -8.22
C ASN A 675 3.39 -48.39 -8.79
N VAL A 676 2.13 -48.18 -9.17
CA VAL A 676 1.30 -49.18 -9.83
C VAL A 676 0.82 -48.64 -11.16
N ASN A 677 1.12 -49.36 -12.25
CA ASN A 677 0.63 -49.04 -13.59
C ASN A 677 -0.43 -50.08 -13.97
N MET A 678 -1.69 -49.67 -14.13
CA MET A 678 -2.83 -50.57 -14.35
C MET A 678 -3.57 -50.23 -15.63
N PHE A 679 -3.97 -51.24 -16.39
CA PHE A 679 -4.87 -51.06 -17.53
C PHE A 679 -6.01 -52.10 -17.52
N PRO A 680 -7.02 -51.94 -16.64
CA PRO A 680 -8.08 -52.94 -16.44
C PRO A 680 -8.88 -53.31 -17.70
N GLY A 681 -9.00 -52.40 -18.66
CA GLY A 681 -9.68 -52.63 -19.95
C GLY A 681 -8.85 -53.48 -20.94
N ARG A 682 -7.60 -53.80 -20.64
CA ARG A 682 -6.70 -54.59 -21.50
C ARG A 682 -6.01 -55.74 -20.76
N VAL A 683 -5.63 -55.53 -19.51
CA VAL A 683 -4.90 -56.49 -18.69
C VAL A 683 -5.90 -57.22 -17.81
N ALA A 684 -6.09 -58.52 -18.06
CA ALA A 684 -7.06 -59.34 -17.34
C ALA A 684 -6.76 -59.47 -15.83
N SER A 685 -5.50 -59.33 -15.43
CA SER A 685 -5.08 -59.34 -14.03
C SER A 685 -5.23 -57.99 -13.31
N ASP A 686 -5.68 -56.95 -14.00
CA ASP A 686 -5.96 -55.66 -13.39
C ASP A 686 -7.47 -55.45 -13.22
N HIS A 687 -7.87 -54.94 -12.06
CA HIS A 687 -9.25 -54.56 -11.81
C HIS A 687 -9.38 -53.38 -10.83
N ILE A 688 -10.49 -52.67 -10.94
CA ILE A 688 -10.83 -51.51 -10.11
C ILE A 688 -12.29 -51.62 -9.66
N LEU A 689 -12.52 -51.38 -8.36
CA LEU A 689 -13.84 -51.26 -7.76
C LEU A 689 -14.00 -49.87 -7.12
N ILE A 690 -15.04 -49.15 -7.54
CA ILE A 690 -15.41 -47.84 -6.98
C ILE A 690 -16.51 -48.04 -5.93
N HIS A 691 -16.26 -47.65 -4.68
CA HIS A 691 -17.25 -47.76 -3.61
C HIS A 691 -18.14 -46.52 -3.55
N HIS A 692 -19.42 -46.64 -3.92
CA HIS A 692 -20.40 -45.55 -3.88
C HIS A 692 -21.08 -45.40 -2.50
N LYS A 693 -21.71 -44.23 -2.26
CA LYS A 693 -22.33 -43.82 -0.98
C LYS A 693 -23.46 -44.73 -0.45
N THR A 694 -23.97 -45.68 -1.23
CA THR A 694 -24.96 -46.67 -0.80
C THR A 694 -24.37 -47.84 -0.01
N SER A 695 -23.05 -47.88 0.18
CA SER A 695 -22.35 -48.88 0.98
C SER A 695 -22.49 -48.60 2.49
N SER A 696 -22.52 -49.66 3.32
CA SER A 696 -22.76 -49.59 4.78
C SER A 696 -22.01 -48.45 5.51
N SER A 697 -22.60 -47.95 6.62
CA SER A 697 -22.00 -46.88 7.45
C SER A 697 -20.58 -47.19 7.94
N LEU A 698 -20.23 -48.48 8.05
CA LEU A 698 -18.89 -48.94 8.41
C LEU A 698 -17.86 -48.63 7.32
N MET A 699 -18.22 -48.80 6.04
CA MET A 699 -17.33 -48.54 4.89
C MET A 699 -17.09 -47.05 4.68
N MET A 700 -18.02 -46.20 5.10
CA MET A 700 -17.86 -44.75 5.01
C MET A 700 -16.68 -44.23 5.85
N ASN A 701 -16.25 -44.94 6.90
CA ASN A 701 -15.20 -44.50 7.81
C ASN A 701 -13.80 -45.08 7.52
N LEU A 702 -13.69 -46.03 6.58
CA LEU A 702 -12.40 -46.67 6.24
C LEU A 702 -11.43 -45.67 5.59
N CYS A 703 -10.13 -45.84 5.86
CA CYS A 703 -9.02 -45.11 5.24
C CYS A 703 -9.03 -43.58 5.46
N ARG A 704 -9.67 -43.10 6.53
CA ARG A 704 -9.80 -41.66 6.85
C ARG A 704 -8.80 -41.14 7.88
N ARG A 705 -7.96 -41.99 8.47
CA ARG A 705 -7.02 -41.57 9.53
C ARG A 705 -5.74 -41.02 8.89
N PRO A 706 -5.41 -39.73 9.03
CA PRO A 706 -4.21 -39.18 8.40
C PRO A 706 -2.94 -39.93 8.77
N LEU A 707 -1.97 -39.94 7.86
CA LEU A 707 -0.66 -40.55 8.13
C LEU A 707 0.00 -39.85 9.33
N GLU A 708 0.71 -40.61 10.17
CA GLU A 708 1.33 -40.14 11.43
C GLU A 708 0.34 -39.76 12.55
N TYR A 709 -0.98 -39.78 12.33
CA TYR A 709 -1.94 -39.43 13.37
C TYR A 709 -2.04 -40.53 14.44
N GLN A 710 -1.75 -40.16 15.68
CA GLN A 710 -2.00 -40.96 16.87
C GLN A 710 -2.84 -40.11 17.83
N VAL A 711 -3.88 -40.69 18.44
CA VAL A 711 -4.83 -39.94 19.30
C VAL A 711 -4.13 -39.23 20.48
N THR A 712 -3.02 -39.78 20.94
CA THR A 712 -2.23 -39.27 22.07
C THR A 712 -1.09 -38.32 21.69
N ARG A 713 -0.84 -38.09 20.39
CA ARG A 713 0.30 -37.32 19.90
C ARG A 713 -0.14 -36.26 18.90
N GLU A 714 0.38 -35.05 19.05
CA GLU A 714 0.11 -33.99 18.09
C GLU A 714 0.72 -34.30 16.71
N LEU A 715 0.00 -33.89 15.66
CA LEU A 715 0.47 -34.04 14.29
C LEU A 715 1.65 -33.12 14.04
N SER A 716 2.78 -33.71 13.65
CA SER A 716 3.97 -32.95 13.28
C SER A 716 3.66 -32.00 12.11
N LYS A 717 4.16 -30.75 12.20
CA LYS A 717 4.04 -29.73 11.14
C LYS A 717 2.60 -29.35 10.75
N LEU A 718 1.61 -29.59 11.62
CA LEU A 718 0.27 -29.01 11.49
C LEU A 718 0.33 -27.53 11.89
N VAL A 719 0.01 -26.63 10.96
CA VAL A 719 0.07 -25.17 11.19
C VAL A 719 -1.29 -24.51 10.93
N PRO A 720 -1.60 -23.39 11.60
CA PRO A 720 -2.76 -22.57 11.25
C PRO A 720 -2.65 -22.00 9.84
N LEU A 721 -3.79 -21.80 9.17
CA LEU A 721 -3.85 -21.29 7.81
C LEU A 721 -3.17 -19.92 7.67
N ASP A 722 -3.35 -19.02 8.65
CA ASP A 722 -2.70 -17.71 8.63
C ASP A 722 -1.17 -17.81 8.63
N SER A 723 -0.61 -18.72 9.42
CA SER A 723 0.83 -18.95 9.49
C SER A 723 1.37 -19.47 8.15
N TYR A 724 0.61 -20.34 7.48
CA TYR A 724 0.97 -20.86 6.16
C TYR A 724 0.99 -19.75 5.10
N LEU A 725 -0.08 -18.94 5.03
CA LEU A 725 -0.23 -17.87 4.03
C LEU A 725 0.83 -16.77 4.17
N LYS A 726 1.27 -16.46 5.40
CA LYS A 726 2.31 -15.46 5.64
C LYS A 726 3.69 -15.95 5.21
N ASN A 727 4.23 -16.93 5.93
CA ASN A 727 5.63 -17.35 5.80
C ASN A 727 5.82 -18.87 5.85
N GLY A 728 4.77 -19.65 6.08
CA GLY A 728 4.90 -21.10 6.25
C GLY A 728 5.11 -21.85 4.93
N HIS A 729 4.70 -21.29 3.79
CA HIS A 729 4.71 -21.98 2.50
C HIS A 729 6.08 -22.45 1.99
N ASP A 730 7.19 -21.95 2.54
CA ASP A 730 8.55 -22.38 2.19
C ASP A 730 9.01 -23.65 2.94
N VAL A 731 8.21 -24.16 3.89
CA VAL A 731 8.58 -25.32 4.73
C VAL A 731 8.01 -26.63 4.17
N ASN A 732 8.88 -27.58 3.88
CA ASN A 732 8.50 -28.92 3.43
C ASN A 732 7.77 -29.74 4.51
N GLY A 733 6.74 -30.50 4.11
CA GLY A 733 6.01 -31.40 5.02
C GLY A 733 4.88 -30.73 5.80
N ILE A 734 4.48 -29.51 5.45
CA ILE A 734 3.40 -28.80 6.14
C ILE A 734 2.07 -29.51 5.98
N LYS A 735 1.28 -29.47 7.05
CA LYS A 735 -0.10 -29.95 7.11
C LYS A 735 -1.00 -28.79 7.54
N ILE A 736 -2.15 -28.63 6.90
CA ILE A 736 -3.18 -27.65 7.29
C ILE A 736 -4.55 -28.32 7.35
N LEU A 737 -5.40 -27.85 8.26
CA LEU A 737 -6.76 -28.35 8.47
C LEU A 737 -7.74 -27.19 8.30
N VAL A 738 -8.63 -27.29 7.32
CA VAL A 738 -9.53 -26.20 6.91
C VAL A 738 -10.94 -26.72 6.66
N VAL A 739 -11.94 -25.84 6.80
CA VAL A 739 -13.33 -26.12 6.42
C VAL A 739 -13.66 -25.44 5.10
N VAL A 740 -14.51 -26.09 4.29
CA VAL A 740 -15.04 -25.49 3.05
C VAL A 740 -16.00 -24.36 3.43
N LYS A 741 -15.67 -23.12 3.11
CA LYS A 741 -16.51 -21.94 3.38
C LYS A 741 -17.59 -21.75 2.31
N ASN A 742 -17.20 -21.82 1.04
CA ASN A 742 -18.07 -21.68 -0.11
C ASN A 742 -17.48 -22.40 -1.34
N ILE A 743 -18.33 -22.64 -2.33
CA ILE A 743 -17.94 -23.28 -3.60
C ILE A 743 -18.38 -22.33 -4.71
N GLY A 744 -17.41 -21.80 -5.46
CA GLY A 744 -17.66 -20.89 -6.57
C GLY A 744 -18.20 -21.62 -7.82
N PRO A 745 -18.81 -20.88 -8.76
CA PRO A 745 -19.26 -21.44 -10.02
C PRO A 745 -18.07 -21.90 -10.87
N SER A 746 -18.29 -22.95 -11.66
CA SER A 746 -17.32 -23.43 -12.64
C SER A 746 -17.24 -22.48 -13.84
N ARG A 747 -16.03 -22.17 -14.31
CA ARG A 747 -15.76 -21.26 -15.43
C ARG A 747 -14.71 -21.81 -16.38
N LYS A 748 -14.82 -21.49 -17.67
CA LYS A 748 -13.84 -21.90 -18.70
C LYS A 748 -12.77 -20.84 -18.89
N VAL A 749 -11.51 -21.25 -18.95
CA VAL A 749 -10.33 -20.38 -19.09
C VAL A 749 -9.45 -20.89 -20.24
N LYS A 750 -9.10 -20.00 -21.17
CA LYS A 750 -8.22 -20.32 -22.31
C LYS A 750 -6.78 -20.55 -21.85
N ARG A 751 -6.11 -21.55 -22.41
CA ARG A 751 -4.69 -21.82 -22.14
C ARG A 751 -3.79 -20.75 -22.77
N LYS A 752 -2.74 -20.36 -22.04
CA LYS A 752 -1.72 -19.39 -22.49
C LYS A 752 -0.64 -20.00 -23.40
N ASP A 753 -0.73 -21.29 -23.70
CA ASP A 753 0.23 -22.05 -24.51
C ASP A 753 0.03 -21.90 -26.02
N GLY A 754 -0.85 -21.00 -26.45
CA GLY A 754 -1.16 -20.77 -27.87
C GLY A 754 -1.99 -21.88 -28.53
N SER A 755 -2.37 -22.94 -27.81
CA SER A 755 -3.08 -24.10 -28.35
C SER A 755 -4.59 -23.88 -28.57
N GLY A 756 -5.14 -22.76 -28.07
CA GLY A 756 -6.57 -22.45 -28.15
C GLY A 756 -7.49 -23.34 -27.31
N LYS A 757 -6.96 -24.36 -26.61
CA LYS A 757 -7.73 -25.26 -25.74
C LYS A 757 -8.19 -24.55 -24.46
N GLU A 758 -9.37 -24.90 -23.97
CA GLU A 758 -9.96 -24.38 -22.74
C GLU A 758 -9.75 -25.36 -21.58
N ASN A 759 -9.46 -24.85 -20.39
CA ASN A 759 -9.53 -25.59 -19.13
C ASN A 759 -10.75 -25.11 -18.33
N GLU A 760 -11.36 -26.01 -17.58
CA GLU A 760 -12.41 -25.66 -16.63
C GLU A 760 -11.79 -25.39 -15.25
N VAL A 761 -12.32 -24.39 -14.55
CA VAL A 761 -11.78 -23.87 -13.29
C VAL A 761 -12.90 -23.56 -12.32
N ALA A 762 -12.77 -24.01 -11.07
CA ALA A 762 -13.65 -23.59 -9.97
C ALA A 762 -12.81 -23.18 -8.75
N ASP A 763 -13.16 -22.05 -8.13
CA ASP A 763 -12.52 -21.63 -6.88
C ASP A 763 -13.37 -22.06 -5.68
N VAL A 764 -12.73 -22.70 -4.71
CA VAL A 764 -13.35 -23.11 -3.46
C VAL A 764 -12.77 -22.26 -2.33
N GLY A 765 -13.63 -21.54 -1.61
CA GLY A 765 -13.25 -20.79 -0.42
C GLY A 765 -13.01 -21.73 0.75
N LEU A 766 -11.88 -21.58 1.42
CA LEU A 766 -11.45 -22.36 2.57
C LEU A 766 -11.19 -21.42 3.74
N MET A 767 -11.44 -21.90 4.96
CA MET A 767 -11.15 -21.13 6.16
C MET A 767 -10.77 -22.03 7.34
N ASP A 768 -10.09 -21.43 8.30
CA ASP A 768 -10.01 -21.93 9.67
C ASP A 768 -10.31 -20.78 10.65
N ASN A 769 -10.04 -20.96 11.93
CA ASN A 769 -10.24 -19.91 12.94
C ASN A 769 -9.20 -18.78 12.90
N THR A 770 -8.24 -18.81 11.97
CA THR A 770 -7.13 -17.86 11.87
C THR A 770 -7.11 -17.07 10.57
N ALA A 771 -7.53 -17.66 9.44
CA ALA A 771 -7.57 -16.99 8.13
C ALA A 771 -8.59 -17.61 7.17
N GLU A 772 -8.73 -16.98 6.01
CA GLU A 772 -9.48 -17.47 4.86
C GLU A 772 -8.61 -17.41 3.60
N CYS A 773 -8.79 -18.35 2.68
CA CYS A 773 -8.12 -18.37 1.39
C CYS A 773 -8.99 -19.07 0.32
N CYS A 774 -8.50 -19.11 -0.92
CA CYS A 774 -9.10 -19.93 -1.98
C CYS A 774 -8.17 -21.06 -2.41
N ILE A 775 -8.74 -22.20 -2.79
CA ILE A 775 -8.06 -23.24 -3.57
C ILE A 775 -8.73 -23.33 -4.94
N THR A 776 -7.93 -23.40 -6.00
CA THR A 776 -8.45 -23.52 -7.36
C THR A 776 -8.39 -24.98 -7.82
N LEU A 777 -9.55 -25.53 -8.16
CA LEU A 777 -9.69 -26.85 -8.77
C LEU A 777 -9.72 -26.71 -10.29
N TRP A 778 -9.08 -27.65 -10.98
CA TRP A 778 -8.95 -27.64 -12.44
C TRP A 778 -9.53 -28.93 -13.03
N ASN A 779 -10.28 -28.79 -14.12
CA ASN A 779 -10.81 -29.89 -14.93
C ASN A 779 -11.49 -30.97 -14.05
N ASP A 780 -11.02 -32.22 -14.12
CA ASP A 780 -11.68 -33.38 -13.50
C ASP A 780 -11.77 -33.30 -11.97
N ILE A 781 -10.87 -32.56 -11.31
CA ILE A 781 -10.90 -32.39 -9.84
C ILE A 781 -12.14 -31.60 -9.40
N ILE A 782 -12.69 -30.73 -10.25
CA ILE A 782 -13.86 -29.88 -9.95
C ILE A 782 -15.05 -30.73 -9.51
N SER A 783 -15.22 -31.90 -10.13
CA SER A 783 -16.29 -32.84 -9.78
C SER A 783 -16.29 -33.25 -8.30
N SER A 784 -15.12 -33.21 -7.64
CA SER A 784 -14.97 -33.49 -6.21
C SER A 784 -15.72 -32.48 -5.34
N ALA A 785 -15.77 -31.20 -5.74
CA ALA A 785 -16.41 -30.14 -4.97
C ALA A 785 -17.93 -30.33 -4.86
N HIS A 786 -18.58 -31.03 -5.81
CA HIS A 786 -20.01 -31.35 -5.72
C HIS A 786 -20.36 -32.22 -4.50
N THR A 787 -19.38 -32.92 -3.93
CA THR A 787 -19.59 -33.73 -2.73
C THR A 787 -19.37 -32.97 -1.42
N TRP A 788 -18.83 -31.74 -1.50
CA TRP A 788 -18.50 -30.93 -0.35
C TRP A 788 -19.67 -30.04 0.07
N ARG A 789 -19.82 -29.84 1.38
CA ARG A 789 -20.87 -29.03 1.99
C ARG A 789 -20.25 -27.80 2.66
N PRO A 790 -20.64 -26.58 2.27
CA PRO A 790 -20.21 -25.35 2.93
C PRO A 790 -20.45 -25.38 4.45
N ASN A 791 -19.49 -24.88 5.21
CA ASN A 791 -19.46 -24.84 6.68
C ASN A 791 -19.59 -26.21 7.37
N ASP A 792 -19.40 -27.30 6.62
CA ASP A 792 -19.52 -28.66 7.15
C ASP A 792 -18.32 -29.53 6.74
N THR A 793 -18.01 -29.66 5.44
CA THR A 793 -16.90 -30.50 4.96
C THR A 793 -15.54 -29.96 5.40
N VAL A 794 -14.71 -30.83 6.00
CA VAL A 794 -13.36 -30.50 6.46
C VAL A 794 -12.32 -31.15 5.56
N LEU A 795 -11.28 -30.41 5.19
CA LEU A 795 -10.17 -30.89 4.38
C LEU A 795 -8.88 -30.88 5.21
N PHE A 796 -8.13 -31.97 5.16
CA PHE A 796 -6.76 -32.04 5.67
C PHE A 796 -5.79 -32.11 4.51
N ILE A 797 -4.97 -31.08 4.37
CA ILE A 797 -4.08 -30.89 3.22
C ILE A 797 -2.64 -31.04 3.67
N THR A 798 -1.95 -32.03 3.11
CA THR A 798 -0.50 -32.26 3.32
C THR A 798 0.27 -31.79 2.09
N ASN A 799 1.38 -31.08 2.30
CA ASN A 799 2.19 -30.41 1.27
C ASN A 799 1.35 -29.54 0.31
N PRO A 800 0.56 -28.58 0.83
CA PRO A 800 -0.10 -27.61 -0.03
C PRO A 800 0.93 -26.81 -0.84
N GLY A 801 0.59 -26.44 -2.07
CA GLY A 801 1.31 -25.40 -2.81
C GLY A 801 0.79 -24.01 -2.46
N TYR A 802 1.61 -22.99 -2.70
CA TYR A 802 1.22 -21.59 -2.50
C TYR A 802 1.07 -20.88 -3.84
N ARG A 803 -0.05 -20.19 -4.01
CA ARG A 803 -0.30 -19.30 -5.14
C ARG A 803 -0.18 -17.86 -4.66
N SER A 804 0.83 -17.17 -5.17
CA SER A 804 0.99 -15.72 -4.98
C SER A 804 -0.23 -14.96 -5.54
N PRO A 805 -0.63 -13.84 -4.90
CA PRO A 805 -1.73 -13.01 -5.39
C PRO A 805 -1.49 -12.57 -6.84
N GLN A 806 -2.47 -12.83 -7.72
CA GLN A 806 -2.44 -12.32 -9.08
C GLN A 806 -2.98 -10.88 -9.09
N SER A 807 -2.07 -9.92 -9.27
CA SER A 807 -2.31 -8.47 -9.33
C SER A 807 -2.43 -7.74 -7.98
N THR A 808 -2.04 -6.46 -8.02
CA THR A 808 -1.86 -5.45 -6.96
C THR A 808 -3.14 -5.04 -6.23
N ALA A 809 -4.10 -5.95 -6.01
CA ALA A 809 -5.24 -5.74 -5.13
C ALA A 809 -4.79 -6.02 -3.68
N SER A 810 -4.72 -4.96 -2.87
CA SER A 810 -3.96 -4.86 -1.61
C SER A 810 -4.39 -5.76 -0.45
N HIS A 811 -5.33 -6.70 -0.60
CA HIS A 811 -5.86 -7.50 0.53
C HIS A 811 -5.92 -9.02 0.30
N SER A 812 -5.42 -9.55 -0.82
CA SER A 812 -5.38 -11.00 -1.05
C SER A 812 -4.12 -11.62 -0.41
N ARG A 813 -4.26 -12.43 0.66
CA ARG A 813 -3.15 -13.13 1.35
C ARG A 813 -2.59 -14.34 0.58
N GLY A 814 -2.82 -14.41 -0.74
CA GLY A 814 -2.48 -15.57 -1.57
C GLY A 814 -3.48 -16.72 -1.41
N GLY A 815 -3.29 -17.81 -2.16
CA GLY A 815 -4.20 -18.97 -2.17
C GLY A 815 -3.44 -20.30 -2.12
N LEU A 816 -4.19 -21.39 -1.99
CA LEU A 816 -3.65 -22.74 -2.06
C LEU A 816 -3.60 -23.25 -3.50
N GLN A 817 -2.58 -24.03 -3.81
CA GLN A 817 -2.42 -24.72 -5.07
C GLN A 817 -2.23 -26.22 -4.83
N ILE A 818 -2.81 -27.04 -5.70
CA ILE A 818 -2.59 -28.50 -5.70
C ILE A 818 -1.33 -28.79 -6.53
N LEU A 819 -0.28 -29.27 -5.87
CA LEU A 819 0.95 -29.76 -6.49
C LEU A 819 0.86 -31.28 -6.73
N GLN A 820 1.84 -31.84 -7.44
CA GLN A 820 1.89 -33.27 -7.76
C GLN A 820 1.94 -34.18 -6.51
N HIS A 821 2.48 -33.67 -5.40
CA HIS A 821 2.65 -34.41 -4.14
C HIS A 821 1.75 -33.89 -3.01
N THR A 822 0.82 -32.96 -3.31
CA THR A 822 -0.18 -32.50 -2.35
C THR A 822 -1.16 -33.62 -2.07
N MET A 823 -1.52 -33.89 -0.82
CA MET A 823 -2.57 -34.86 -0.47
C MET A 823 -3.72 -34.13 0.21
N ILE A 824 -4.93 -34.27 -0.33
CA ILE A 824 -6.17 -33.71 0.21
C ILE A 824 -7.04 -34.85 0.73
N GLU A 825 -7.11 -34.99 2.05
CA GLU A 825 -8.00 -35.92 2.73
C GLU A 825 -9.33 -35.22 3.04
N VAL A 826 -10.41 -35.70 2.44
CA VAL A 826 -11.78 -35.17 2.65
C VAL A 826 -12.39 -35.83 3.87
N ASP A 827 -12.91 -35.02 4.81
CA ASP A 827 -13.48 -35.42 6.09
C ASP A 827 -12.57 -36.42 6.87
N PRO A 828 -11.37 -35.98 7.27
CA PRO A 828 -10.40 -36.80 7.98
C PRO A 828 -10.91 -37.19 9.38
N ASN A 829 -10.56 -38.38 9.85
CA ASN A 829 -10.89 -38.84 11.20
C ASN A 829 -9.83 -38.35 12.21
N VAL A 830 -9.88 -37.05 12.54
CA VAL A 830 -9.02 -36.40 13.53
C VAL A 830 -9.86 -35.57 14.51
N LYS A 831 -9.44 -35.52 15.78
CA LYS A 831 -10.17 -34.81 16.85
C LYS A 831 -10.46 -33.34 16.50
N ASN A 832 -9.49 -32.67 15.89
CA ASN A 832 -9.59 -31.25 15.54
C ASN A 832 -10.58 -30.98 14.40
N ALA A 833 -10.88 -31.97 13.54
CA ALA A 833 -11.85 -31.80 12.45
C ALA A 833 -13.29 -31.63 12.98
N HIS A 834 -13.64 -32.35 14.04
CA HIS A 834 -14.94 -32.19 14.68
C HIS A 834 -15.09 -30.81 15.33
N TRP A 835 -14.06 -30.36 16.05
CA TRP A 835 -14.04 -29.02 16.64
C TRP A 835 -14.18 -27.93 15.57
N LEU A 836 -13.39 -28.01 14.48
CA LEU A 836 -13.41 -27.02 13.41
C LEU A 836 -14.78 -26.94 12.73
N ARG A 837 -15.44 -28.09 12.54
CA ARG A 837 -16.81 -28.17 12.02
C ARG A 837 -17.81 -27.49 12.95
N GLN A 838 -17.74 -27.72 14.25
CA GLN A 838 -18.62 -27.05 15.22
C GLN A 838 -18.37 -25.54 15.26
N TRP A 839 -17.11 -25.11 15.24
CA TRP A 839 -16.73 -23.70 15.18
C TRP A 839 -17.31 -23.01 13.94
N ALA A 840 -17.16 -23.61 12.76
CA ALA A 840 -17.68 -23.08 11.50
C ALA A 840 -19.20 -22.93 11.51
N LYS A 841 -19.91 -23.92 12.06
CA LYS A 841 -21.38 -23.86 12.24
C LYS A 841 -21.81 -22.77 13.20
N ARG A 842 -21.10 -22.56 14.32
CA ARG A 842 -21.38 -21.46 15.27
C ARG A 842 -21.17 -20.10 14.62
N ARG A 843 -20.07 -19.92 13.90
CA ARG A 843 -19.78 -18.69 13.16
C ARG A 843 -20.87 -18.39 12.12
N ALA A 844 -21.28 -19.38 11.34
CA ALA A 844 -22.37 -19.23 10.36
C ALA A 844 -23.71 -18.86 11.03
N ARG A 845 -23.96 -19.30 12.27
CA ARG A 845 -25.13 -18.90 13.06
C ARG A 845 -25.03 -17.47 13.62
N GLN A 846 -23.83 -17.02 14.02
CA GLN A 846 -23.61 -15.63 14.43
C GLN A 846 -23.81 -14.66 13.27
N GLU A 847 -23.39 -15.04 12.05
CA GLU A 847 -23.69 -14.28 10.82
C GLU A 847 -25.19 -14.31 10.46
N ALA A 848 -26.01 -15.09 11.17
CA ALA A 848 -27.43 -15.34 10.94
C ALA A 848 -28.34 -14.90 12.11
N MET A 849 -27.89 -14.00 13.00
CA MET A 849 -28.69 -13.58 14.17
C MET A 849 -30.04 -12.99 13.73
N ILE A 850 -31.10 -13.80 13.82
CA ILE A 850 -32.48 -13.50 13.42
C ILE A 850 -33.32 -13.44 14.70
N TRP A 851 -34.20 -12.45 14.77
CA TRP A 851 -35.14 -12.31 15.88
C TRP A 851 -36.21 -13.41 15.81
N GLU A 852 -36.31 -14.24 16.85
CA GLU A 852 -37.39 -15.20 17.04
C GLU A 852 -38.27 -14.76 18.22
N PRO A 853 -39.57 -14.51 18.03
CA PRO A 853 -40.45 -14.13 19.13
C PRO A 853 -40.74 -15.34 20.04
N THR A 854 -40.68 -15.15 21.36
CA THR A 854 -41.09 -16.13 22.38
C THR A 854 -42.35 -15.67 23.12
N GLU A 855 -43.22 -16.58 23.58
CA GLU A 855 -44.53 -16.22 24.16
C GLU A 855 -44.47 -15.34 25.45
N ASP A 856 -43.29 -15.18 26.05
CA ASP A 856 -43.03 -14.31 27.21
C ASP A 856 -42.48 -12.91 26.83
N ASP A 857 -42.59 -12.51 25.56
CA ASP A 857 -41.84 -11.40 24.95
C ASP A 857 -42.03 -10.04 25.64
N TRP A 858 -41.18 -9.83 26.65
CA TRP A 858 -40.53 -8.60 27.05
C TRP A 858 -41.44 -7.38 27.26
N ARG A 859 -41.67 -7.11 28.54
CA ARG A 859 -42.15 -5.87 29.15
C ARG A 859 -41.23 -4.63 28.90
N PHE A 860 -40.77 -4.39 27.66
CA PHE A 860 -40.02 -3.17 27.29
C PHE A 860 -40.81 -1.90 27.59
N GLU A 861 -42.14 -1.94 27.45
CA GLU A 861 -43.04 -0.83 27.81
C GLU A 861 -43.07 -0.58 29.32
N THR A 862 -42.89 -1.61 30.13
CA THR A 862 -42.88 -1.50 31.59
C THR A 862 -41.52 -1.03 32.13
N SER A 863 -40.42 -1.24 31.39
CA SER A 863 -39.09 -0.69 31.70
C SER A 863 -38.89 0.75 31.21
N LEU A 864 -39.58 1.18 30.14
CA LEU A 864 -39.65 2.58 29.68
C LEU A 864 -40.20 3.54 30.76
N CYS A 865 -41.06 3.03 31.64
CA CYS A 865 -41.72 3.77 32.74
C CYS A 865 -41.10 3.51 34.13
N GLY A 866 -39.97 2.81 34.22
CA GLY A 866 -39.29 2.51 35.48
C GLY A 866 -38.67 3.74 36.15
N THR A 867 -38.67 3.77 37.49
CA THR A 867 -38.19 4.90 38.33
C THR A 867 -36.70 5.20 38.23
N ILE A 868 -35.89 4.29 37.67
CA ILE A 868 -34.43 4.45 37.53
C ILE A 868 -34.04 4.14 36.08
N ARG A 869 -33.69 5.18 35.31
CA ARG A 869 -33.09 5.04 33.97
C ARG A 869 -31.58 4.80 34.11
N LYS A 870 -31.12 3.59 33.78
CA LYS A 870 -29.69 3.29 33.69
C LYS A 870 -29.19 3.56 32.26
N PHE A 871 -28.25 4.50 32.15
CA PHE A 871 -27.47 4.72 30.94
C PHE A 871 -26.20 3.89 31.04
N PHE A 872 -25.89 3.15 29.98
CA PHE A 872 -24.70 2.34 29.88
C PHE A 872 -23.81 2.85 28.75
N THR A 873 -22.52 2.66 28.95
CA THR A 873 -21.53 2.64 27.87
C THR A 873 -21.35 1.21 27.34
N LEU A 874 -20.83 1.07 26.12
CA LEU A 874 -20.53 -0.22 25.50
C LEU A 874 -19.56 -1.05 26.33
N ALA A 875 -18.56 -0.42 26.96
CA ALA A 875 -17.63 -1.11 27.85
C ALA A 875 -18.31 -1.61 29.14
N GLU A 876 -19.26 -0.85 29.70
CA GLU A 876 -20.05 -1.31 30.86
C GLU A 876 -20.96 -2.48 30.49
N LEU A 877 -21.56 -2.46 29.29
CA LEU A 877 -22.35 -3.58 28.78
C LEU A 877 -21.47 -4.83 28.59
N ASP A 878 -20.29 -4.71 27.97
CA ASP A 878 -19.37 -5.84 27.79
C ASP A 878 -18.88 -6.41 29.13
N ASN A 879 -18.51 -5.53 30.07
CA ASN A 879 -18.10 -5.96 31.42
C ASN A 879 -19.23 -6.65 32.18
N TRP A 880 -20.46 -6.13 32.11
CA TRP A 880 -21.62 -6.71 32.78
C TRP A 880 -21.96 -8.09 32.19
N THR A 881 -22.05 -8.18 30.87
CA THR A 881 -22.38 -9.43 30.17
C THR A 881 -21.35 -10.53 30.41
N ARG A 882 -20.07 -10.18 30.65
CA ARG A 882 -19.03 -11.14 31.03
C ARG A 882 -19.06 -11.55 32.51
N SER A 883 -19.40 -10.62 33.41
CA SER A 883 -19.28 -10.81 34.86
C SER A 883 -20.54 -11.43 35.49
N ASP A 884 -21.72 -11.06 35.00
CA ASP A 884 -23.03 -11.42 35.54
C ASP A 884 -23.97 -11.92 34.41
N TRP A 885 -23.44 -12.80 33.55
CA TRP A 885 -24.09 -13.27 32.32
C TRP A 885 -25.50 -13.87 32.52
N ASN A 886 -25.81 -14.36 33.73
CA ASN A 886 -27.06 -15.02 34.10
C ASN A 886 -28.17 -14.05 34.60
N LYS A 887 -27.89 -12.75 34.75
CA LYS A 887 -28.88 -11.75 35.18
C LYS A 887 -29.43 -10.99 33.99
N SER A 888 -30.76 -10.92 33.87
CA SER A 888 -31.41 -10.09 32.87
C SER A 888 -31.35 -8.61 33.22
N PHE A 889 -31.10 -7.73 32.25
CA PHE A 889 -31.15 -6.28 32.44
C PHE A 889 -31.70 -5.55 31.21
N THR A 890 -32.16 -4.31 31.41
CA THR A 890 -32.57 -3.38 30.36
C THR A 890 -32.00 -1.98 30.65
N GLY A 891 -31.64 -1.22 29.62
CA GLY A 891 -31.15 0.16 29.77
C GLY A 891 -30.94 0.87 28.43
N TYR A 892 -30.34 2.06 28.47
CA TYR A 892 -30.09 2.85 27.27
C TYR A 892 -28.59 2.95 26.98
N VAL A 893 -28.25 2.91 25.70
CA VAL A 893 -26.90 3.22 25.20
C VAL A 893 -26.99 4.30 24.13
N ASN A 894 -26.07 5.25 24.18
CA ASN A 894 -25.97 6.31 23.19
C ASN A 894 -24.83 5.97 22.24
N VAL A 895 -25.14 5.73 20.98
CA VAL A 895 -24.14 5.30 19.99
C VAL A 895 -24.22 6.15 18.73
N ILE A 896 -23.10 6.28 18.04
CA ILE A 896 -23.04 6.85 16.69
C ILE A 896 -22.97 5.70 15.70
N ILE A 897 -23.80 5.75 14.66
CA ILE A 897 -23.77 4.79 13.55
C ILE A 897 -22.56 5.13 12.67
N ARG A 898 -21.47 4.37 12.76
CA ARG A 898 -20.26 4.62 11.95
C ARG A 898 -20.48 4.30 10.49
N SER A 899 -21.21 3.23 10.22
CA SER A 899 -21.42 2.71 8.88
C SER A 899 -22.75 1.97 8.79
N MET A 900 -23.33 2.02 7.60
CA MET A 900 -24.52 1.29 7.19
C MET A 900 -24.16 0.53 5.90
N ASN A 901 -24.80 -0.60 5.62
CA ASN A 901 -24.49 -1.45 4.46
C ASN A 901 -25.74 -1.77 3.61
N ILE A 902 -26.73 -0.88 3.58
CA ILE A 902 -28.02 -1.06 2.90
C ILE A 902 -27.78 -1.29 1.40
N CYS A 903 -27.07 -0.38 0.73
CA CYS A 903 -26.76 -0.43 -0.70
C CYS A 903 -26.01 -1.71 -1.08
N ARG A 904 -24.95 -2.03 -0.31
CA ARG A 904 -24.14 -3.23 -0.54
C ARG A 904 -24.95 -4.52 -0.40
N LEU A 905 -25.88 -4.57 0.56
CA LEU A 905 -26.73 -5.74 0.78
C LEU A 905 -27.85 -5.82 -0.25
N HIS A 906 -28.45 -4.69 -0.63
CA HIS A 906 -29.47 -4.60 -1.67
C HIS A 906 -28.92 -5.09 -3.02
N LEU A 907 -27.74 -4.61 -3.46
CA LEU A 907 -27.09 -5.04 -4.70
C LEU A 907 -26.75 -6.55 -4.73
N ARG A 908 -26.63 -7.18 -3.56
CA ARG A 908 -26.32 -8.61 -3.41
C ARG A 908 -27.56 -9.48 -3.18
N SER A 909 -28.76 -8.89 -3.21
CA SER A 909 -30.02 -9.56 -2.87
C SER A 909 -30.03 -10.12 -1.45
N LYS A 910 -29.45 -9.38 -0.49
CA LYS A 910 -29.28 -9.78 0.92
C LYS A 910 -29.83 -8.77 1.94
N LEU A 911 -30.72 -7.89 1.50
CA LEU A 911 -31.30 -6.86 2.37
C LEU A 911 -32.12 -7.48 3.51
N MET A 912 -32.83 -8.56 3.22
CA MET A 912 -33.60 -9.37 4.18
C MET A 912 -32.91 -10.72 4.40
N ALA A 913 -33.02 -11.24 5.63
CA ALA A 913 -32.45 -12.51 6.06
C ALA A 913 -33.45 -13.34 6.88
N GLY A 914 -33.32 -14.67 6.81
CA GLY A 914 -34.15 -15.63 7.56
C GLY A 914 -33.53 -17.02 7.57
N GLN A 915 -34.17 -17.99 8.24
CA GLN A 915 -33.68 -19.36 8.31
C GLN A 915 -34.78 -20.37 8.03
N CYS A 916 -34.48 -21.41 7.24
CA CYS A 916 -35.36 -22.56 7.03
C CYS A 916 -34.53 -23.82 6.75
N CYS A 917 -34.92 -24.96 7.32
CA CYS A 917 -34.20 -26.24 7.19
C CYS A 917 -32.71 -26.20 7.57
N GLY A 918 -32.32 -25.29 8.48
CA GLY A 918 -30.92 -25.08 8.86
C GLY A 918 -30.10 -24.23 7.88
N ASN A 919 -30.70 -23.78 6.78
CA ASN A 919 -30.05 -22.90 5.80
C ASN A 919 -30.46 -21.44 6.01
N LEU A 920 -29.50 -20.54 5.80
CA LEU A 920 -29.71 -19.09 5.72
C LEU A 920 -30.39 -18.74 4.38
N LEU A 921 -31.49 -18.00 4.45
CA LEU A 921 -32.20 -17.44 3.31
C LEU A 921 -31.91 -15.95 3.22
N TYR A 922 -31.65 -15.46 2.01
CA TYR A 922 -31.43 -14.04 1.72
C TYR A 922 -32.31 -13.61 0.55
N SER A 923 -32.88 -12.42 0.64
CA SER A 923 -33.66 -11.81 -0.43
C SER A 923 -33.69 -10.29 -0.26
N ASN A 924 -34.12 -9.56 -1.29
CA ASN A 924 -34.56 -8.16 -1.10
C ASN A 924 -36.05 -8.06 -0.76
N SER A 925 -36.79 -9.18 -0.81
CA SER A 925 -38.19 -9.27 -0.41
C SER A 925 -38.32 -9.81 1.03
N CYS A 926 -39.38 -9.41 1.74
CA CYS A 926 -39.73 -9.94 3.06
C CYS A 926 -40.21 -11.40 3.04
N VAL A 927 -40.29 -12.03 1.86
CA VAL A 927 -40.69 -13.43 1.69
C VAL A 927 -39.74 -14.12 0.73
N SER A 928 -39.31 -15.34 1.07
CA SER A 928 -38.49 -16.18 0.19
C SER A 928 -38.87 -17.66 0.35
N GLU A 929 -38.81 -18.40 -0.75
CA GLU A 929 -39.07 -19.83 -0.78
C GLU A 929 -37.80 -20.62 -0.44
N CYS A 930 -37.92 -21.57 0.48
CA CYS A 930 -36.79 -22.43 0.82
C CYS A 930 -36.52 -23.45 -0.29
N ALA A 931 -35.37 -23.35 -0.96
CA ALA A 931 -34.96 -24.28 -2.03
C ALA A 931 -34.85 -25.77 -1.58
N THR A 932 -34.84 -26.04 -0.28
CA THR A 932 -34.77 -27.40 0.28
C THR A 932 -36.14 -28.03 0.54
N CYS A 933 -37.13 -27.26 0.99
CA CYS A 933 -38.45 -27.79 1.37
C CYS A 933 -39.65 -27.16 0.66
N GLY A 934 -39.44 -26.15 -0.18
CA GLY A 934 -40.49 -25.42 -0.90
C GLY A 934 -41.37 -24.54 -0.02
N LYS A 935 -41.10 -24.44 1.29
CA LYS A 935 -41.91 -23.61 2.20
C LYS A 935 -41.57 -22.13 2.04
N SER A 936 -42.60 -21.31 1.82
CA SER A 936 -42.50 -19.85 1.87
C SER A 936 -42.22 -19.38 3.30
N THR A 937 -41.13 -18.62 3.50
CA THR A 937 -40.64 -18.18 4.80
C THR A 937 -40.56 -16.66 4.85
N SER A 938 -41.04 -16.05 5.93
CA SER A 938 -40.93 -14.61 6.17
C SER A 938 -39.50 -14.26 6.61
N LEU A 939 -38.97 -13.16 6.07
CA LEU A 939 -37.62 -12.66 6.30
C LEU A 939 -37.69 -11.29 7.00
N LEU A 940 -36.69 -10.99 7.83
CA LEU A 940 -36.54 -9.70 8.51
C LEU A 940 -35.35 -8.92 7.94
N PRO A 941 -35.25 -7.60 8.19
CA PRO A 941 -34.07 -6.82 7.83
C PRO A 941 -32.80 -7.45 8.38
N ASN A 942 -31.81 -7.61 7.51
CA ASN A 942 -30.54 -8.23 7.85
C ASN A 942 -29.79 -7.39 8.89
N ALA A 943 -29.40 -7.99 10.02
CA ALA A 943 -28.64 -7.30 11.09
C ALA A 943 -27.34 -6.63 10.59
N SER A 944 -26.75 -7.16 9.51
CA SER A 944 -25.57 -6.58 8.85
C SER A 944 -25.85 -5.25 8.12
N ILE A 945 -27.12 -4.83 8.01
CA ILE A 945 -27.50 -3.50 7.51
C ILE A 945 -26.86 -2.43 8.37
N VAL A 946 -26.92 -2.57 9.70
CA VAL A 946 -26.19 -1.71 10.61
C VAL A 946 -24.76 -2.21 10.65
N GLY A 947 -23.83 -1.35 10.24
CA GLY A 947 -22.40 -1.62 10.28
C GLY A 947 -21.88 -1.49 11.71
N GLN A 948 -20.91 -0.61 11.95
CA GLN A 948 -20.35 -0.46 13.29
C GLN A 948 -21.06 0.64 14.08
N LEU A 949 -21.39 0.36 15.34
CA LEU A 949 -21.89 1.32 16.33
C LEU A 949 -20.75 1.68 17.28
N LEU A 950 -20.62 2.96 17.63
CA LEU A 950 -19.54 3.45 18.51
C LEU A 950 -20.06 4.35 19.63
N ASP A 951 -19.41 4.30 20.77
CA ASP A 951 -19.53 5.29 21.83
C ASP A 951 -18.13 5.71 22.33
N GLU A 952 -18.05 6.48 23.41
CA GLU A 952 -16.78 6.93 23.99
C GLU A 952 -15.91 5.82 24.59
N THR A 953 -16.46 4.62 24.79
CA THR A 953 -15.80 3.51 25.47
C THR A 953 -15.42 2.35 24.55
N GLY A 954 -16.04 2.24 23.38
CA GLY A 954 -15.75 1.17 22.45
C GLY A 954 -16.61 1.18 21.19
N CYS A 955 -16.63 0.03 20.52
CA CYS A 955 -17.46 -0.19 19.34
C CYS A 955 -18.01 -1.61 19.32
N ILE A 956 -19.15 -1.78 18.69
CA ILE A 956 -19.81 -3.07 18.48
C ILE A 956 -20.33 -3.14 17.06
N ASP A 957 -20.16 -4.29 16.40
CA ASP A 957 -20.69 -4.50 15.07
C ASP A 957 -22.18 -4.86 15.15
N GLY A 958 -23.00 -4.23 14.29
CA GLY A 958 -24.45 -4.39 14.28
C GLY A 958 -24.92 -5.81 13.95
N ASN A 959 -24.08 -6.60 13.27
CA ASN A 959 -24.29 -8.03 13.04
C ASN A 959 -24.10 -8.90 14.29
N SER A 960 -23.62 -8.32 15.39
CA SER A 960 -23.49 -8.97 16.71
C SER A 960 -24.68 -8.66 17.62
N LEU A 961 -25.66 -7.88 17.14
CA LEU A 961 -26.85 -7.46 17.88
C LEU A 961 -28.11 -8.11 17.31
N LEU A 962 -29.05 -8.46 18.20
CA LEU A 962 -30.42 -8.81 17.81
C LEU A 962 -31.27 -7.55 17.73
N TRP A 963 -31.92 -7.34 16.60
CA TRP A 963 -32.80 -6.20 16.36
C TRP A 963 -34.25 -6.65 16.33
N SER A 964 -35.09 -6.06 17.19
CA SER A 964 -36.52 -6.33 17.18
C SER A 964 -37.19 -5.68 15.96
N PRO A 965 -38.35 -6.19 15.49
CA PRO A 965 -39.10 -5.56 14.41
C PRO A 965 -39.42 -4.08 14.68
N LYS A 966 -39.71 -3.72 15.94
CA LYS A 966 -39.96 -2.34 16.34
C LYS A 966 -38.70 -1.46 16.29
N ALA A 967 -37.54 -2.01 16.64
CA ALA A 967 -36.28 -1.29 16.53
C ALA A 967 -35.96 -0.95 15.06
N TRP A 968 -36.23 -1.89 14.14
CA TRP A 968 -36.11 -1.63 12.70
C TRP A 968 -37.09 -0.56 12.23
N GLU A 969 -38.36 -0.70 12.57
CA GLU A 969 -39.39 0.27 12.17
C GLU A 969 -39.04 1.69 12.65
N ASN A 970 -38.55 1.83 13.88
CA ASN A 970 -38.13 3.11 14.45
C ASN A 970 -36.87 3.67 13.77
N LEU A 971 -35.87 2.82 13.47
CA LEU A 971 -34.63 3.24 12.82
C LEU A 971 -34.89 3.72 11.38
N PHE A 972 -35.79 3.05 10.67
CA PHE A 972 -36.13 3.39 9.28
C PHE A 972 -37.27 4.41 9.16
N GLY A 973 -37.99 4.66 10.25
CA GLY A 973 -39.21 5.48 10.28
C GLY A 973 -40.36 4.90 9.44
N ARG A 974 -40.30 3.60 9.10
CA ARG A 974 -41.25 2.89 8.22
C ARG A 974 -41.15 1.37 8.42
N PRO A 975 -42.19 0.61 8.08
CA PRO A 975 -42.17 -0.84 8.24
C PRO A 975 -41.21 -1.53 7.24
N PRO A 976 -40.66 -2.72 7.56
CA PRO A 976 -39.71 -3.45 6.72
C PRO A 976 -40.15 -3.69 5.28
N GLU A 977 -41.44 -3.86 5.03
CA GLU A 977 -42.02 -4.05 3.70
C GLU A 977 -41.78 -2.84 2.78
N ALA A 978 -41.78 -1.64 3.34
CA ALA A 978 -41.49 -0.41 2.60
C ALA A 978 -40.00 -0.28 2.24
N ILE A 979 -39.12 -0.93 3.01
CA ILE A 979 -37.67 -0.99 2.77
C ILE A 979 -37.35 -2.00 1.68
N ALA A 980 -38.03 -3.15 1.68
CA ALA A 980 -37.91 -4.17 0.64
C ALA A 980 -38.23 -3.63 -0.77
N ALA A 981 -39.08 -2.60 -0.85
CA ALA A 981 -39.49 -1.96 -2.09
C ALA A 981 -38.55 -0.83 -2.57
N TRP A 982 -37.47 -0.53 -1.84
CA TRP A 982 -36.55 0.55 -2.21
C TRP A 982 -35.78 0.25 -3.48
N SER A 983 -35.59 1.28 -4.31
CA SER A 983 -34.60 1.24 -5.37
C SER A 983 -33.18 1.35 -4.81
N THR A 984 -32.17 1.00 -5.61
CA THR A 984 -30.76 1.21 -5.23
C THR A 984 -30.47 2.67 -4.88
N GLY A 985 -31.11 3.64 -5.55
CA GLY A 985 -30.95 5.06 -5.26
C GLY A 985 -31.57 5.48 -3.92
N ASP A 986 -32.73 4.93 -3.57
CA ASP A 986 -33.36 5.17 -2.26
C ASP A 986 -32.51 4.59 -1.12
N CYS A 987 -31.91 3.41 -1.35
CA CYS A 987 -31.00 2.78 -0.40
C CYS A 987 -29.77 3.66 -0.13
N ASP A 988 -29.16 4.24 -1.18
CA ASP A 988 -27.98 5.08 -1.07
C ASP A 988 -28.27 6.38 -0.30
N LEU A 989 -29.36 7.05 -0.68
CA LEU A 989 -29.78 8.29 -0.03
C LEU A 989 -30.08 8.07 1.47
N PHE A 990 -30.73 6.96 1.81
CA PHE A 990 -31.06 6.65 3.19
C PHE A 990 -29.83 6.21 4.00
N GLU A 991 -28.92 5.45 3.39
CA GLU A 991 -27.64 5.06 3.97
C GLU A 991 -26.80 6.28 4.37
N GLN A 992 -26.67 7.26 3.46
CA GLN A 992 -25.94 8.51 3.71
C GLN A 992 -26.55 9.34 4.86
N ARG A 993 -27.87 9.33 5.02
CA ARG A 993 -28.57 10.07 6.09
C ARG A 993 -28.37 9.48 7.48
N LEU A 994 -28.21 8.17 7.59
CA LEU A 994 -28.04 7.49 8.88
C LEU A 994 -26.57 7.37 9.30
N CYS A 995 -25.63 7.38 8.35
CA CYS A 995 -24.21 7.40 8.67
C CYS A 995 -23.84 8.63 9.52
N PHE A 996 -23.07 8.39 10.57
CA PHE A 996 -22.66 9.34 11.61
C PHE A 996 -23.79 9.94 12.44
N LEU A 997 -25.03 9.45 12.29
CA LEU A 997 -26.14 9.86 13.15
C LEU A 997 -25.94 9.28 14.56
N ARG A 998 -26.10 10.13 15.57
CA ARG A 998 -26.19 9.69 16.96
C ARG A 998 -27.60 9.17 17.24
N VAL A 999 -27.69 7.94 17.71
CA VAL A 999 -28.95 7.27 18.05
C VAL A 999 -28.93 6.79 19.50
N HIS A 1000 -30.12 6.76 20.09
CA HIS A 1000 -30.36 6.25 21.43
C HIS A 1000 -31.00 4.87 21.30
N LEU A 1001 -30.28 3.82 21.70
CA LEU A 1001 -30.77 2.44 21.64
C LEU A 1001 -31.24 2.00 23.02
N HIS A 1002 -32.45 1.45 23.08
CA HIS A 1002 -32.92 0.69 24.24
C HIS A 1002 -32.41 -0.74 24.09
N VAL A 1003 -31.52 -1.16 24.99
CA VAL A 1003 -30.86 -2.46 24.96
C VAL A 1003 -31.33 -3.33 26.11
N GLY A 1004 -31.33 -4.64 25.89
CA GLY A 1004 -31.62 -5.64 26.91
C GLY A 1004 -30.75 -6.87 26.75
N TRP A 1005 -30.48 -7.54 27.87
CA TRP A 1005 -29.74 -8.80 27.93
C TRP A 1005 -30.55 -9.84 28.70
N ARG A 1006 -30.55 -11.08 28.20
CA ARG A 1006 -31.09 -12.25 28.88
C ARG A 1006 -30.30 -13.48 28.45
N GLU A 1007 -30.12 -14.40 29.38
CA GLU A 1007 -29.69 -15.75 29.06
C GLU A 1007 -30.75 -16.42 28.17
N ALA A 1008 -30.42 -16.68 26.91
CA ALA A 1008 -31.26 -17.53 26.08
C ALA A 1008 -31.26 -18.92 26.72
N HIS A 1009 -32.44 -19.42 27.11
CA HIS A 1009 -32.63 -20.85 27.39
C HIS A 1009 -32.44 -21.60 26.07
N VAL A 1010 -31.18 -21.80 25.68
CA VAL A 1010 -30.83 -22.74 24.63
C VAL A 1010 -30.99 -24.10 25.28
N SER A 1011 -32.18 -24.66 25.15
CA SER A 1011 -32.45 -26.06 25.38
C SER A 1011 -31.38 -26.87 24.64
N LEU A 1012 -30.44 -27.41 25.43
CA LEU A 1012 -29.61 -28.59 25.22
C LEU A 1012 -29.17 -28.83 23.77
N TYR A 1013 -27.88 -28.66 23.48
CA TYR A 1013 -27.03 -29.77 23.04
C TYR A 1013 -25.57 -29.47 23.43
N LYS A 1014 -25.05 -30.31 24.34
CA LYS A 1014 -23.64 -30.41 24.74
C LYS A 1014 -22.73 -30.66 23.55
#